data_AF-A0A937T3E9-F1
#
_entry.id   AF-A0A937T3E9-F1
#
_cell.length_a   1.000
_cell.length_b   1.000
_cell.length_c   1.000
_cell.angle_alpha   90.00
_cell.angle_beta   90.00
_cell.angle_gamma   90.00
#
_symmetry.space_group_name_H-M   'P 1'
#
loop_
_entity.id
_entity.type
_entity.pdbx_description
1 polymer ?
#
loop_
_entity_poly.entity_id
_entity_poly.type
_entity_poly.pdbx_seq_one_letter_code
_entity_poly.pdbx_strand_id
1 'polypeptide(L)'
;MRGSLRCVFCGMVCVSLTAVADGNKTATTVSSQIVHVAVTGDDHNPGTEAEPVARLQKAYELVKNSETPTEIIIHAGVYEGGVALGRREDRFGDSQHILIRAATKPDGSFEKVAFDGAKHISEATPAPGAPGVFQIPGKYQADRPPQMWEADSRKRYTLVADKTAVAHYPASFWFDDEDVFFHTSDDKPPEEHDLGISRHSNGISLWRSNITLRGLEFHSFLTWNYSHGAGLFGAKTAVEDCYTWNAVRGFYAWMDTPKGRIIRCRAEDVGTGIFSQGLGTIIEDCRLDKVRDDFLVPVYSQDDTGIHYYYPAKDGEIRRNLITGHWWAGIFVKCPSHKFIVENNTVLGYQWGGIGGTSYDPEGVYRFNICVGRGSPFVFADGLKPGTVMDYNLGWGFANQFAPRNYQTSFEKTGTGQHTLFAEPRFVSSPTGDYRLLLDSPCVKKGPNGETFGALPVLESETASRAPAQPTIALAEPAKAVEPPKLWSQGDPWLAGGIGPALHLQPYDGPAEWLAPSREVQLSVAVSDGTPQPKVMQIRPGNGKWSSSRPFEPDPAISLPVGQSAVAVQLRVGCAEGNWSPPAGMIVRVADGGPQLTGEPIVHTNRDGAVFVFETDLPCAAALEFGLTSRYGSTVPLPKQAQRVWTEQLTGDWFTRATSIRTSSALAVLVPQVESGKTYHYRLVLTDALGGKTVTPDGTFSVAGEPTRYYISPEGVDAEGNGTKNEPWRSLQFAADRALPGDRIALLPGFYPGQASLTHGGLSGTPITIEADQPGTVVMDGRHAVDSCLRLDGSPHVSIKGLEVRWFQSAGIYALKSPDLTIAHCRLWNRMARGWVNGTGIVVRNSPGFVAEDNVLYCVETGMVLYESPNSRIVHNTGLWNMYGAAYFLRSVAGSVCQNNCFAFSGNQMYRITTADEKELETFDADYNNLGTRLREWQGPRPAHSLMPEVKSLQVGSKTMVTLDETWYHSLEEWRDRSGRDMHSIFADPQFVDPDKHDFRLRPDSPNIGAGKNGATIGARWQ
;
A
#
# COMPACT_ATOMS: atom_id res chain seq x y z
N MET A 1 -17.28 -42.14 -44.48
CA MET A 1 -17.07 -43.53 -44.02
C MET A 1 -15.58 -43.76 -43.83
N ARG A 2 -15.17 -44.27 -42.65
CA ARG A 2 -13.86 -44.84 -42.25
C ARG A 2 -12.64 -43.90 -42.46
N GLY A 3 -11.85 -43.46 -41.48
CA GLY A 3 -11.55 -43.89 -40.11
C GLY A 3 -10.03 -44.14 -39.98
N SER A 4 -9.32 -43.44 -39.10
CA SER A 4 -8.20 -43.97 -38.28
C SER A 4 -7.48 -42.87 -37.48
N LEU A 5 -7.17 -43.20 -36.21
CA LEU A 5 -6.36 -42.47 -35.24
C LEU A 5 -4.86 -42.53 -35.58
N ARG A 6 -4.06 -41.55 -35.12
CA ARG A 6 -2.90 -41.75 -34.19
C ARG A 6 -2.12 -40.46 -33.83
N CYS A 7 -1.42 -40.58 -32.70
CA CYS A 7 -0.70 -39.60 -31.88
C CYS A 7 0.56 -38.91 -32.45
N VAL A 8 0.82 -37.76 -31.83
CA VAL A 8 2.02 -36.99 -31.43
C VAL A 8 3.46 -37.51 -31.73
N PHE A 9 4.31 -36.53 -32.05
CA PHE A 9 5.75 -36.30 -31.78
C PHE A 9 6.76 -36.33 -32.94
N CYS A 10 7.48 -35.20 -33.01
CA CYS A 10 8.83 -34.94 -33.55
C CYS A 10 9.07 -35.11 -35.06
N GLY A 11 9.47 -34.02 -35.72
CA GLY A 11 9.86 -34.04 -37.12
C GLY A 11 10.12 -32.64 -37.68
N MET A 12 11.24 -32.06 -37.27
CA MET A 12 11.89 -30.92 -37.90
C MET A 12 11.97 -31.12 -39.43
N VAL A 13 11.25 -30.33 -40.22
CA VAL A 13 11.46 -30.23 -41.67
C VAL A 13 11.43 -28.77 -42.07
N CYS A 14 12.60 -28.28 -42.46
CA CYS A 14 12.82 -27.05 -43.21
C CYS A 14 11.83 -26.99 -44.39
N VAL A 15 10.89 -26.04 -44.36
CA VAL A 15 10.13 -25.68 -45.56
C VAL A 15 10.99 -24.71 -46.36
N SER A 16 11.78 -25.26 -47.28
CA SER A 16 12.33 -24.51 -48.40
C SER A 16 11.18 -24.12 -49.33
N LEU A 17 10.88 -22.83 -49.43
CA LEU A 17 10.02 -22.24 -50.45
C LEU A 17 10.69 -22.44 -51.83
N THR A 18 10.28 -23.44 -52.60
CA THR A 18 10.49 -23.46 -54.06
C THR A 18 9.34 -22.71 -54.73
N ALA A 19 9.61 -21.45 -55.09
CA ALA A 19 8.80 -20.71 -56.04
C ALA A 19 9.04 -21.25 -57.46
N VAL A 20 7.95 -21.39 -58.21
CA VAL A 20 7.95 -21.74 -59.64
C VAL A 20 8.65 -20.62 -60.42
N ALA A 21 9.52 -21.03 -61.34
CA ALA A 21 10.43 -20.19 -62.10
C ALA A 21 9.72 -19.18 -63.01
N ASP A 22 10.13 -17.91 -62.92
CA ASP A 22 10.20 -17.00 -64.05
C ASP A 22 11.67 -16.59 -64.25
N GLY A 23 12.10 -16.57 -65.50
CA GLY A 23 13.50 -16.63 -65.91
C GLY A 23 14.37 -15.42 -65.51
N ASN A 24 15.67 -15.72 -65.38
CA ASN A 24 16.80 -14.80 -65.35
C ASN A 24 16.89 -13.80 -64.18
N LYS A 25 17.24 -14.29 -62.98
CA LYS A 25 18.23 -13.63 -62.09
C LYS A 25 19.03 -14.70 -61.34
N THR A 26 20.36 -14.66 -61.47
CA THR A 26 21.29 -15.39 -60.61
C THR A 26 21.00 -15.04 -59.14
N ALA A 27 20.59 -16.03 -58.34
CA ALA A 27 20.40 -15.87 -56.91
C ALA A 27 21.77 -15.80 -56.22
N THR A 28 22.23 -14.58 -55.95
CA THR A 28 23.36 -14.34 -55.04
C THR A 28 22.91 -14.72 -53.63
N THR A 29 23.52 -15.74 -53.03
CA THR A 29 23.29 -16.12 -51.64
C THR A 29 23.83 -15.00 -50.75
N VAL A 30 22.96 -14.14 -50.22
CA VAL A 30 23.35 -13.08 -49.29
C VAL A 30 23.62 -13.74 -47.93
N SER A 31 24.90 -13.86 -47.57
CA SER A 31 25.36 -14.33 -46.26
C SER A 31 24.87 -13.39 -45.16
N SER A 32 24.21 -13.92 -44.12
CA SER A 32 23.87 -13.14 -42.91
C SER A 32 25.13 -12.79 -42.12
N GLN A 33 25.21 -11.59 -41.58
CA GLN A 33 26.28 -11.19 -40.68
C GLN A 33 25.93 -11.65 -39.24
N ILE A 34 26.86 -12.34 -38.56
CA ILE A 34 26.69 -12.77 -37.16
C ILE A 34 27.79 -12.11 -36.33
N VAL A 35 27.41 -11.52 -35.18
CA VAL A 35 28.34 -10.90 -34.23
C VAL A 35 28.11 -11.47 -32.84
N HIS A 36 29.19 -11.85 -32.15
CA HIS A 36 29.14 -12.46 -30.82
C HIS A 36 29.55 -11.49 -29.72
N VAL A 37 28.83 -11.55 -28.59
CA VAL A 37 29.08 -10.77 -27.38
C VAL A 37 29.32 -11.74 -26.22
N ALA A 38 30.38 -11.52 -25.43
CA ALA A 38 30.69 -12.32 -24.25
C ALA A 38 31.24 -11.42 -23.14
N VAL A 39 30.97 -11.73 -21.86
CA VAL A 39 31.52 -10.98 -20.71
C VAL A 39 33.06 -11.02 -20.65
N THR A 40 33.67 -12.03 -21.28
CA THR A 40 35.13 -12.19 -21.42
C THR A 40 35.68 -11.60 -22.74
N GLY A 41 34.83 -11.01 -23.58
CA GLY A 41 35.23 -10.44 -24.87
C GLY A 41 36.00 -9.13 -24.74
N ASP A 42 36.42 -8.58 -25.89
CA ASP A 42 37.10 -7.28 -26.02
C ASP A 42 36.48 -6.50 -27.18
N ASP A 43 36.13 -5.23 -26.99
CA ASP A 43 35.51 -4.41 -28.04
C ASP A 43 36.45 -4.01 -29.19
N HIS A 44 37.74 -4.32 -29.08
CA HIS A 44 38.67 -4.27 -30.22
C HIS A 44 38.53 -5.48 -31.14
N ASN A 45 37.91 -6.56 -30.68
CA ASN A 45 37.73 -7.78 -31.45
C ASN A 45 36.77 -7.57 -32.64
N PRO A 46 36.90 -8.38 -33.71
CA PRO A 46 36.00 -8.34 -34.85
C PRO A 46 34.58 -8.81 -34.53
N GLY A 47 34.34 -9.47 -33.38
CA GLY A 47 33.04 -9.97 -32.99
C GLY A 47 32.70 -11.35 -33.57
N THR A 48 33.71 -12.16 -33.89
CA THR A 48 33.52 -13.57 -34.26
C THR A 48 33.24 -14.41 -33.01
N GLU A 49 32.82 -15.66 -33.18
CA GLU A 49 32.60 -16.55 -32.02
C GLU A 49 33.87 -16.78 -31.20
N ALA A 50 35.03 -16.91 -31.86
CA ALA A 50 36.33 -17.09 -31.22
C ALA A 50 36.89 -15.79 -30.61
N GLU A 51 36.55 -14.63 -31.20
CA GLU A 51 36.96 -13.30 -30.75
C GLU A 51 35.72 -12.40 -30.60
N PRO A 52 34.90 -12.63 -29.55
CA PRO A 52 33.68 -11.87 -29.33
C PRO A 52 33.97 -10.46 -28.81
N VAL A 53 33.07 -9.52 -29.06
CA VAL A 53 33.13 -8.20 -28.43
C VAL A 53 32.62 -8.25 -26.98
N ALA A 54 33.01 -7.28 -26.16
CA ALA A 54 32.62 -7.25 -24.75
C ALA A 54 31.20 -6.68 -24.57
N ARG A 55 30.86 -5.60 -25.29
CA ARG A 55 29.62 -4.84 -25.09
C ARG A 55 28.64 -5.00 -26.25
N LEU A 56 27.35 -5.16 -25.90
CA LEU A 56 26.26 -5.18 -26.87
C LEU A 56 26.21 -3.90 -27.73
N GLN A 57 26.55 -2.74 -27.15
CA GLN A 57 26.65 -1.48 -27.89
C GLN A 57 27.65 -1.58 -29.06
N LYS A 58 28.80 -2.21 -28.83
CA LYS A 58 29.83 -2.40 -29.85
C LYS A 58 29.35 -3.36 -30.95
N ALA A 59 28.72 -4.47 -30.57
CA ALA A 59 28.13 -5.40 -31.54
C ALA A 59 27.09 -4.72 -32.43
N TYR A 60 26.22 -3.90 -31.84
CA TYR A 60 25.25 -3.10 -32.58
C TYR A 60 25.93 -2.11 -33.55
N GLU A 61 27.01 -1.45 -33.15
CA GLU A 61 27.76 -0.53 -34.01
C GLU A 61 28.37 -1.21 -35.24
N LEU A 62 28.79 -2.48 -35.12
CA LEU A 62 29.33 -3.26 -36.23
C LEU A 62 28.28 -3.61 -37.30
N VAL A 63 27.00 -3.57 -36.93
CA VAL A 63 25.91 -4.12 -37.77
C VAL A 63 24.80 -3.14 -38.10
N LYS A 64 24.70 -1.99 -37.40
CA LYS A 64 23.56 -1.05 -37.51
C LYS A 64 23.29 -0.55 -38.94
N ASN A 65 24.34 -0.48 -39.77
CA ASN A 65 24.34 -0.03 -41.15
C ASN A 65 24.43 -1.19 -42.17
N SER A 66 24.32 -2.45 -41.73
CA SER A 66 24.40 -3.60 -42.62
C SER A 66 23.21 -3.62 -43.58
N GLU A 67 23.50 -3.89 -44.85
CA GLU A 67 22.47 -4.11 -45.88
C GLU A 67 21.96 -5.57 -45.89
N THR A 68 22.55 -6.43 -45.05
CA THR A 68 22.22 -7.86 -44.96
C THR A 68 21.51 -8.17 -43.64
N PRO A 69 20.64 -9.20 -43.59
CA PRO A 69 20.08 -9.67 -42.32
C PRO A 69 21.18 -9.96 -41.31
N THR A 70 21.03 -9.41 -40.10
CA THR A 70 22.08 -9.49 -39.09
C THR A 70 21.57 -10.13 -37.80
N GLU A 71 22.41 -10.95 -37.19
CA GLU A 71 22.21 -11.58 -35.89
C GLU A 71 23.32 -11.17 -34.90
N ILE A 72 22.93 -10.81 -33.68
CA ILE A 72 23.83 -10.63 -32.54
C ILE A 72 23.55 -11.74 -31.53
N ILE A 73 24.56 -12.55 -31.23
CA ILE A 73 24.47 -13.65 -30.26
C ILE A 73 25.21 -13.26 -28.99
N ILE A 74 24.51 -13.28 -27.85
CA ILE A 74 25.08 -12.96 -26.54
C ILE A 74 25.27 -14.26 -25.76
N HIS A 75 26.48 -14.51 -25.29
CA HIS A 75 26.85 -15.71 -24.54
C HIS A 75 26.61 -15.53 -23.04
N ALA A 76 26.55 -16.65 -22.31
CA ALA A 76 26.23 -16.68 -20.87
C ALA A 76 27.06 -15.70 -20.04
N GLY A 77 26.39 -15.00 -19.12
CA GLY A 77 27.04 -14.05 -18.21
C GLY A 77 26.08 -13.02 -17.62
N VAL A 78 26.60 -12.28 -16.65
CA VAL A 78 25.94 -11.09 -16.08
C VAL A 78 26.60 -9.85 -16.66
N TYR A 79 25.81 -9.02 -17.31
CA TYR A 79 26.21 -7.76 -17.94
C TYR A 79 25.72 -6.60 -17.06
N GLU A 80 26.63 -5.76 -16.59
CA GLU A 80 26.28 -4.64 -15.72
C GLU A 80 25.55 -3.53 -16.51
N GLY A 81 24.43 -3.07 -15.95
CA GLY A 81 23.64 -1.96 -16.47
C GLY A 81 22.80 -2.30 -17.71
N GLY A 82 22.58 -1.28 -18.53
CA GLY A 82 21.72 -1.36 -19.71
C GLY A 82 22.25 -0.55 -20.88
N VAL A 83 21.58 -0.65 -22.03
CA VAL A 83 22.02 -0.03 -23.29
C VAL A 83 20.85 0.47 -24.12
N ALA A 84 21.04 1.63 -24.76
CA ALA A 84 20.11 2.17 -25.75
C ALA A 84 20.63 1.91 -27.16
N LEU A 85 19.87 1.16 -27.96
CA LEU A 85 20.24 0.78 -29.32
C LEU A 85 19.55 1.68 -30.34
N GLY A 86 20.33 2.57 -30.94
CA GLY A 86 19.87 3.60 -31.87
C GLY A 86 19.52 4.92 -31.17
N ARG A 87 18.99 5.87 -31.95
CA ARG A 87 18.59 7.20 -31.48
C ARG A 87 17.13 7.48 -31.80
N ARG A 88 16.59 8.57 -31.24
CA ARG A 88 15.18 8.95 -31.38
C ARG A 88 14.75 9.13 -32.85
N GLU A 89 15.66 9.56 -33.69
CA GLU A 89 15.51 9.72 -35.14
C GLU A 89 15.39 8.39 -35.90
N ASP A 90 15.93 7.29 -35.37
CA ASP A 90 15.97 5.97 -36.04
C ASP A 90 14.66 5.17 -35.89
N ARG A 91 13.66 5.75 -35.22
CA ARG A 91 12.45 5.05 -34.76
C ARG A 91 11.50 4.59 -35.86
N PHE A 92 11.46 5.24 -37.01
CA PHE A 92 10.38 5.02 -38.00
C PHE A 92 10.85 4.60 -39.40
N GLY A 93 12.15 4.36 -39.60
CA GLY A 93 12.69 3.94 -40.91
C GLY A 93 12.43 2.48 -41.27
N ASP A 94 12.56 2.14 -42.55
CA ASP A 94 12.54 0.75 -43.05
C ASP A 94 13.95 0.13 -42.99
N SER A 95 14.47 0.04 -41.77
CA SER A 95 15.79 -0.51 -41.52
C SER A 95 15.79 -2.04 -41.66
N GLN A 96 16.92 -2.60 -42.11
CA GLN A 96 17.10 -4.05 -42.16
C GLN A 96 16.92 -4.69 -40.77
N HIS A 97 16.34 -5.89 -40.71
CA HIS A 97 16.06 -6.59 -39.45
C HIS A 97 17.35 -6.98 -38.73
N ILE A 98 17.37 -6.75 -37.41
CA ILE A 98 18.42 -7.21 -36.51
C ILE A 98 17.79 -8.12 -35.46
N LEU A 99 18.24 -9.37 -35.39
CA LEU A 99 17.92 -10.28 -34.29
C LEU A 99 19.04 -10.20 -33.24
N ILE A 100 18.68 -9.93 -32.00
CA ILE A 100 19.60 -9.96 -30.85
C ILE A 100 19.08 -11.04 -29.91
N ARG A 101 19.87 -12.07 -29.64
CA ARG A 101 19.42 -13.17 -28.80
C ARG A 101 20.51 -13.74 -27.91
N ALA A 102 20.10 -14.41 -26.85
CA ALA A 102 20.98 -15.31 -26.12
C ALA A 102 21.45 -16.46 -27.04
N ALA A 103 22.67 -16.92 -26.79
CA ALA A 103 23.18 -18.18 -27.30
C ALA A 103 22.27 -19.34 -26.87
N THR A 104 22.34 -20.45 -27.60
CA THR A 104 21.46 -21.59 -27.41
C THR A 104 22.29 -22.81 -27.03
N LYS A 105 21.86 -23.52 -26.00
CA LYS A 105 22.46 -24.78 -25.56
C LYS A 105 22.11 -25.92 -26.53
N PRO A 106 22.81 -27.06 -26.47
CA PRO A 106 22.51 -28.22 -27.33
C PRO A 106 21.07 -28.76 -27.21
N ASP A 107 20.40 -28.53 -26.08
CA ASP A 107 19.01 -28.94 -25.85
C ASP A 107 17.96 -27.97 -26.42
N GLY A 108 18.41 -26.88 -27.06
CA GLY A 108 17.55 -25.84 -27.62
C GLY A 108 17.12 -24.74 -26.64
N SER A 109 17.49 -24.84 -25.36
CA SER A 109 17.23 -23.78 -24.37
C SER A 109 18.23 -22.63 -24.49
N PHE A 110 17.85 -21.43 -24.05
CA PHE A 110 18.77 -20.29 -24.03
C PHE A 110 19.85 -20.45 -22.94
N GLU A 111 21.04 -19.94 -23.24
CA GLU A 111 22.04 -19.61 -22.23
C GLU A 111 21.52 -18.50 -21.31
N LYS A 112 22.00 -18.47 -20.06
CA LYS A 112 21.60 -17.44 -19.10
C LYS A 112 22.38 -16.15 -19.35
N VAL A 113 21.71 -15.18 -19.96
CA VAL A 113 22.26 -13.86 -20.27
C VAL A 113 21.46 -12.83 -19.50
N ALA A 114 22.01 -12.32 -18.40
CA ALA A 114 21.35 -11.36 -17.53
C ALA A 114 21.96 -9.97 -17.64
N PHE A 115 21.14 -8.96 -17.89
CA PHE A 115 21.49 -7.56 -17.69
C PHE A 115 21.04 -7.14 -16.28
N ASP A 116 21.95 -6.71 -15.42
CA ASP A 116 21.65 -6.37 -14.03
C ASP A 116 21.86 -4.89 -13.74
N GLY A 117 20.80 -4.23 -13.28
CA GLY A 117 20.80 -2.82 -12.91
C GLY A 117 21.20 -2.52 -11.47
N ALA A 118 21.54 -3.54 -10.68
CA ALA A 118 21.98 -3.40 -9.29
C ALA A 118 23.49 -3.21 -9.16
N LYS A 119 23.90 -2.55 -8.07
CA LYS A 119 25.18 -2.81 -7.42
C LYS A 119 24.94 -3.81 -6.29
N HIS A 120 25.55 -4.97 -6.37
CA HIS A 120 25.55 -5.96 -5.28
C HIS A 120 26.52 -5.53 -4.18
N ILE A 121 26.09 -5.70 -2.94
CA ILE A 121 26.82 -5.24 -1.75
C ILE A 121 27.34 -6.47 -1.02
N SER A 122 28.62 -6.75 -1.20
CA SER A 122 29.33 -7.84 -0.50
C SER A 122 30.30 -7.34 0.57
N GLU A 123 30.55 -6.03 0.63
CA GLU A 123 31.46 -5.39 1.57
C GLU A 123 30.85 -4.07 2.06
N ALA A 124 30.69 -3.93 3.37
CA ALA A 124 30.21 -2.72 4.04
C ALA A 124 30.93 -2.53 5.38
N THR A 125 31.00 -1.28 5.86
CA THR A 125 31.63 -0.99 7.16
C THR A 125 30.55 -0.94 8.25
N PRO A 126 30.72 -1.58 9.43
CA PRO A 126 29.80 -1.40 10.54
C PRO A 126 29.73 0.06 10.98
N ALA A 127 28.52 0.58 11.22
CA ALA A 127 28.32 1.93 11.72
C ALA A 127 28.69 2.00 13.22
N PRO A 128 29.52 2.96 13.66
CA PRO A 128 29.90 3.07 15.06
C PRO A 128 28.68 3.30 15.98
N GLY A 129 28.55 2.48 17.02
CA GLY A 129 27.51 2.64 18.05
C GLY A 129 26.11 2.17 17.65
N ALA A 130 25.95 1.52 16.50
CA ALA A 130 24.66 0.99 16.02
C ALA A 130 24.81 -0.47 15.56
N PRO A 131 24.55 -1.46 16.44
CA PRO A 131 24.57 -2.88 16.07
C PRO A 131 23.64 -3.18 14.89
N GLY A 132 24.03 -4.06 13.97
CA GLY A 132 23.26 -4.41 12.78
C GLY A 132 23.22 -3.34 11.68
N VAL A 133 23.78 -2.14 11.94
CA VAL A 133 23.86 -1.06 10.95
C VAL A 133 25.20 -1.04 10.27
N PHE A 134 25.17 -0.89 8.95
CA PHE A 134 26.32 -0.84 8.07
C PHE A 134 26.26 0.41 7.19
N GLN A 135 27.41 0.80 6.64
CA GLN A 135 27.54 1.93 5.74
C GLN A 135 28.35 1.56 4.49
N ILE A 136 27.96 2.13 3.35
CA ILE A 136 28.69 2.06 2.09
C ILE A 136 28.81 3.46 1.46
N PRO A 137 29.90 3.75 0.72
CA PRO A 137 30.00 4.99 -0.03
C PRO A 137 28.98 5.01 -1.17
N GLY A 138 28.23 6.10 -1.28
CA GLY A 138 27.18 6.21 -2.28
C GLY A 138 26.43 7.53 -2.25
N LYS A 139 26.71 8.38 -3.24
CA LYS A 139 25.94 9.60 -3.48
C LYS A 139 24.68 9.33 -4.29
N TYR A 140 23.52 9.70 -3.74
CA TYR A 140 22.23 9.61 -4.41
C TYR A 140 21.46 10.92 -4.29
N GLN A 141 20.58 11.19 -5.26
CA GLN A 141 19.76 12.40 -5.23
C GLN A 141 18.52 12.18 -4.35
N ALA A 142 18.22 13.13 -3.47
CA ALA A 142 17.09 13.03 -2.55
C ALA A 142 15.73 12.94 -3.26
N ASP A 143 15.59 13.48 -4.47
CA ASP A 143 14.36 13.39 -5.29
C ASP A 143 14.22 12.06 -6.03
N ARG A 144 15.29 11.24 -6.06
CA ARG A 144 15.32 9.91 -6.68
C ARG A 144 16.11 8.94 -5.80
N PRO A 145 15.60 8.62 -4.60
CA PRO A 145 16.28 7.73 -3.69
C PRO A 145 16.48 6.35 -4.33
N PRO A 146 17.59 5.66 -4.02
CA PRO A 146 17.77 4.30 -4.48
C PRO A 146 16.73 3.36 -3.86
N GLN A 147 16.71 2.13 -4.33
CA GLN A 147 16.00 1.02 -3.72
C GLN A 147 17.04 0.02 -3.24
N MET A 148 16.83 -0.53 -2.03
CA MET A 148 17.68 -1.57 -1.45
C MET A 148 16.84 -2.80 -1.12
N TRP A 149 17.44 -3.98 -1.17
CA TRP A 149 16.77 -5.24 -0.88
C TRP A 149 17.77 -6.35 -0.53
N GLU A 150 17.25 -7.39 0.13
CA GLU A 150 17.85 -8.71 0.31
C GLU A 150 16.98 -9.72 -0.47
N ALA A 151 17.55 -10.34 -1.50
CA ALA A 151 16.80 -11.25 -2.37
C ALA A 151 16.58 -12.64 -1.73
N ASP A 152 17.53 -13.08 -0.90
CA ASP A 152 17.53 -14.37 -0.19
C ASP A 152 16.45 -14.42 0.90
N SER A 153 16.32 -13.35 1.69
CA SER A 153 15.33 -13.21 2.75
C SER A 153 13.99 -12.64 2.26
N ARG A 154 13.94 -12.24 0.98
CA ARG A 154 12.79 -11.57 0.33
C ARG A 154 12.34 -10.32 1.10
N LYS A 155 13.31 -9.48 1.46
CA LYS A 155 13.09 -8.20 2.15
C LYS A 155 13.46 -7.03 1.27
N ARG A 156 12.55 -6.09 1.09
CA ARG A 156 12.87 -4.78 0.50
C ARG A 156 13.02 -3.76 1.62
N TYR A 157 14.07 -2.97 1.52
CA TYR A 157 14.39 -2.04 2.58
C TYR A 157 13.51 -0.80 2.49
N THR A 158 13.10 -0.33 3.66
CA THR A 158 12.34 0.91 3.77
C THR A 158 13.27 2.09 3.91
N LEU A 159 13.08 3.11 3.07
CA LEU A 159 13.76 4.39 3.24
C LEU A 159 13.18 5.09 4.47
N VAL A 160 14.00 5.28 5.50
CA VAL A 160 13.60 5.97 6.73
C VAL A 160 14.01 7.44 6.68
N ALA A 161 13.57 8.22 7.67
CA ALA A 161 13.73 9.68 7.64
C ALA A 161 15.17 10.16 7.89
N ASP A 162 15.92 9.46 8.73
CA ASP A 162 17.25 9.85 9.17
C ASP A 162 18.09 8.64 9.58
N LYS A 163 19.39 8.86 9.79
CA LYS A 163 20.35 7.83 10.23
C LYS A 163 19.97 7.19 11.58
N THR A 164 19.34 7.94 12.48
CA THR A 164 18.96 7.38 13.78
C THR A 164 17.83 6.36 13.62
N ALA A 165 16.86 6.64 12.77
CA ALA A 165 15.81 5.69 12.43
C ALA A 165 16.36 4.39 11.83
N VAL A 166 17.49 4.43 11.09
CA VAL A 166 18.11 3.21 10.54
C VAL A 166 18.44 2.22 11.64
N ALA A 167 19.03 2.69 12.75
CA ALA A 167 19.43 1.83 13.87
C ALA A 167 18.27 1.21 14.65
N HIS A 168 17.05 1.71 14.47
CA HIS A 168 15.87 1.21 15.17
C HIS A 168 15.07 0.21 14.34
N TYR A 169 15.30 0.16 13.02
CA TYR A 169 14.45 -0.58 12.09
C TYR A 169 15.28 -1.51 11.20
N PRO A 170 15.22 -2.83 11.44
CA PRO A 170 15.77 -3.82 10.51
C PRO A 170 15.18 -3.67 9.10
N ALA A 171 15.93 -4.04 8.08
CA ALA A 171 15.57 -3.85 6.67
C ALA A 171 15.19 -2.39 6.36
N SER A 172 16.01 -1.44 6.83
CA SER A 172 15.83 -0.02 6.55
C SER A 172 17.12 0.63 6.09
N PHE A 173 16.99 1.78 5.44
CA PHE A 173 18.15 2.55 5.02
C PHE A 173 17.87 4.05 4.99
N TRP A 174 18.94 4.83 5.05
CA TRP A 174 18.97 6.27 4.86
C TRP A 174 20.28 6.65 4.17
N PHE A 175 20.34 7.81 3.54
CA PHE A 175 21.55 8.28 2.86
C PHE A 175 21.67 9.80 2.94
N ASP A 176 22.91 10.28 2.93
CA ASP A 176 23.26 11.69 2.80
C ASP A 176 23.97 11.95 1.46
N ASP A 177 24.73 13.05 1.38
CA ASP A 177 25.45 13.45 0.18
C ASP A 177 26.66 12.55 -0.13
N GLU A 178 27.09 11.71 0.81
CA GLU A 178 28.32 10.90 0.74
C GLU A 178 28.04 9.40 0.90
N ASP A 179 27.23 9.01 1.89
CA ASP A 179 27.09 7.64 2.35
C ASP A 179 25.64 7.14 2.37
N VAL A 180 25.50 5.81 2.26
CA VAL A 180 24.26 5.08 2.55
C VAL A 180 24.45 4.28 3.83
N PHE A 181 23.55 4.49 4.80
CA PHE A 181 23.45 3.74 6.05
C PHE A 181 22.28 2.77 5.95
N PHE A 182 22.45 1.52 6.34
CA PHE A 182 21.39 0.53 6.29
C PHE A 182 21.49 -0.49 7.42
N HIS A 183 20.35 -1.04 7.82
CA HIS A 183 20.22 -2.07 8.85
C HIS A 183 19.76 -3.36 8.18
N THR A 184 20.54 -4.43 8.30
CA THR A 184 20.16 -5.75 7.78
C THR A 184 18.91 -6.29 8.43
N SER A 185 18.18 -7.17 7.75
CA SER A 185 16.87 -7.62 8.22
C SER A 185 16.90 -8.48 9.49
N ASP A 186 18.07 -9.03 9.83
CA ASP A 186 18.28 -9.97 10.93
C ASP A 186 19.58 -9.71 11.73
N ASP A 187 20.13 -8.49 11.64
CA ASP A 187 21.39 -8.04 12.27
C ASP A 187 22.67 -8.74 11.77
N LYS A 188 22.60 -9.62 10.77
CA LYS A 188 23.78 -10.30 10.24
C LYS A 188 24.59 -9.42 9.28
N PRO A 189 25.88 -9.75 9.07
CA PRO A 189 26.72 -9.05 8.11
C PRO A 189 26.18 -9.14 6.67
N PRO A 190 26.34 -8.08 5.84
CA PRO A 190 25.84 -8.06 4.46
C PRO A 190 26.39 -9.18 3.56
N GLU A 191 27.60 -9.68 3.83
CA GLU A 191 28.20 -10.80 3.10
C GLU A 191 27.44 -12.14 3.24
N GLU A 192 26.53 -12.25 4.21
CA GLU A 192 25.64 -13.39 4.36
C GLU A 192 24.33 -13.28 3.54
N HIS A 193 24.11 -12.16 2.86
CA HIS A 193 22.89 -11.88 2.10
C HIS A 193 23.14 -11.64 0.60
N ASP A 194 22.10 -11.85 -0.21
CA ASP A 194 22.05 -11.38 -1.60
C ASP A 194 21.50 -9.95 -1.62
N LEU A 195 22.36 -9.02 -1.20
CA LEU A 195 22.00 -7.63 -0.95
C LEU A 195 22.29 -6.74 -2.17
N GLY A 196 21.26 -6.09 -2.69
CA GLY A 196 21.36 -5.20 -3.84
C GLY A 196 20.93 -3.77 -3.56
N ILE A 197 21.58 -2.82 -4.22
CA ILE A 197 21.13 -1.41 -4.32
C ILE A 197 20.98 -0.99 -5.78
N SER A 198 19.89 -0.31 -6.10
CA SER A 198 19.59 0.13 -7.46
C SER A 198 20.62 1.13 -8.00
N ARG A 199 21.10 0.95 -9.24
CA ARG A 199 22.00 1.88 -9.94
C ARG A 199 21.51 2.33 -11.30
N HIS A 200 20.80 1.47 -12.02
CA HIS A 200 20.35 1.75 -13.39
C HIS A 200 18.84 1.80 -13.52
N SER A 201 18.38 2.68 -14.41
CA SER A 201 16.95 2.84 -14.68
C SER A 201 16.44 1.82 -15.70
N ASN A 202 17.22 1.49 -16.73
CA ASN A 202 16.70 0.69 -17.85
C ASN A 202 17.71 -0.37 -18.26
N GLY A 203 17.22 -1.55 -18.67
CA GLY A 203 18.01 -2.56 -19.35
C GLY A 203 18.22 -2.17 -20.82
N ILE A 204 17.57 -2.85 -21.77
CA ILE A 204 17.73 -2.54 -23.19
C ILE A 204 16.60 -1.65 -23.71
N SER A 205 16.94 -0.49 -24.27
CA SER A 205 16.00 0.41 -24.96
C SER A 205 16.22 0.37 -26.48
N LEU A 206 15.21 -0.08 -27.22
CA LEU A 206 15.24 -0.24 -28.69
C LEU A 206 14.73 1.02 -29.38
N TRP A 207 15.63 1.93 -29.73
CA TRP A 207 15.30 3.16 -30.44
C TRP A 207 15.27 3.00 -31.96
N ARG A 208 16.06 2.09 -32.52
CA ARG A 208 16.00 1.77 -33.95
C ARG A 208 14.81 0.87 -34.28
N SER A 209 14.18 1.10 -35.43
CA SER A 209 13.15 0.22 -35.96
C SER A 209 13.66 -1.20 -36.29
N ASN A 210 12.74 -2.15 -36.33
CA ASN A 210 12.93 -3.51 -36.84
C ASN A 210 14.04 -4.31 -36.10
N ILE A 211 14.03 -4.26 -34.76
CA ILE A 211 14.89 -5.07 -33.87
C ILE A 211 14.04 -6.08 -33.10
N THR A 212 14.52 -7.33 -33.00
CA THR A 212 13.97 -8.34 -32.10
C THR A 212 14.97 -8.69 -31.00
N LEU A 213 14.54 -8.62 -29.74
CA LEU A 213 15.26 -9.24 -28.60
C LEU A 213 14.68 -10.62 -28.31
N ARG A 214 15.54 -11.61 -28.05
CA ARG A 214 15.08 -12.96 -27.71
C ARG A 214 15.89 -13.66 -26.62
N GLY A 215 15.23 -14.25 -25.63
CA GLY A 215 15.89 -15.13 -24.65
C GLY A 215 16.81 -14.42 -23.64
N LEU A 216 16.61 -13.12 -23.39
CA LEU A 216 17.44 -12.33 -22.47
C LEU A 216 16.75 -12.14 -21.12
N GLU A 217 17.54 -11.99 -20.06
CA GLU A 217 17.07 -11.71 -18.69
C GLU A 217 17.44 -10.27 -18.27
N PHE A 218 16.55 -9.61 -17.53
CA PHE A 218 16.71 -8.23 -17.06
C PHE A 218 16.41 -8.13 -15.56
N HIS A 219 17.39 -7.77 -14.75
CA HIS A 219 17.27 -7.75 -13.29
C HIS A 219 17.47 -6.33 -12.73
N SER A 220 16.70 -5.97 -11.70
CA SER A 220 17.03 -4.85 -10.78
C SER A 220 17.00 -3.42 -11.34
N PHE A 221 16.12 -3.11 -12.29
CA PHE A 221 15.98 -1.77 -12.88
C PHE A 221 14.95 -0.90 -12.11
N LEU A 222 15.44 -0.05 -11.20
CA LEU A 222 14.63 0.50 -10.09
C LEU A 222 14.80 2.00 -9.78
N THR A 223 15.68 2.73 -10.46
CA THR A 223 16.05 4.13 -10.06
C THR A 223 15.06 5.20 -10.50
N TRP A 224 14.01 4.86 -11.25
CA TRP A 224 13.01 5.80 -11.74
C TRP A 224 11.64 5.15 -11.99
N ASN A 225 10.55 5.93 -12.00
CA ASN A 225 9.17 5.41 -12.14
C ASN A 225 8.87 4.76 -13.51
N TYR A 226 9.67 5.04 -14.54
CA TYR A 226 9.57 4.41 -15.86
C TYR A 226 10.71 3.41 -16.11
N SER A 227 11.41 2.99 -15.05
CA SER A 227 12.43 1.95 -15.15
C SER A 227 11.84 0.67 -15.72
N HIS A 228 12.59 -0.02 -16.57
CA HIS A 228 12.12 -1.22 -17.26
C HIS A 228 13.25 -2.17 -17.63
N GLY A 229 12.94 -3.46 -17.77
CA GLY A 229 13.88 -4.45 -18.30
C GLY A 229 14.17 -4.22 -19.78
N ALA A 230 13.15 -4.33 -20.64
CA ALA A 230 13.27 -4.01 -22.07
C ALA A 230 12.19 -3.03 -22.54
N GLY A 231 12.63 -2.07 -23.37
CA GLY A 231 11.80 -0.98 -23.86
C GLY A 231 11.77 -0.93 -25.38
N LEU A 232 10.57 -0.87 -25.95
CA LEU A 232 10.29 -0.74 -27.38
C LEU A 232 10.00 0.74 -27.67
N PHE A 233 10.87 1.40 -28.44
CA PHE A 233 10.72 2.80 -28.82
C PHE A 233 10.65 2.99 -30.34
N GLY A 234 11.30 2.11 -31.10
CA GLY A 234 11.25 2.07 -32.56
C GLY A 234 10.12 1.20 -33.11
N ALA A 235 9.69 1.49 -34.33
CA ALA A 235 8.68 0.76 -35.09
C ALA A 235 9.06 -0.70 -35.33
N LYS A 236 8.06 -1.59 -35.37
CA LYS A 236 8.25 -3.02 -35.69
C LYS A 236 9.28 -3.71 -34.77
N THR A 237 9.43 -3.24 -33.53
CA THR A 237 10.31 -3.87 -32.54
C THR A 237 9.58 -5.00 -31.82
N ALA A 238 10.33 -6.03 -31.42
CA ALA A 238 9.78 -7.18 -30.72
C ALA A 238 10.68 -7.59 -29.55
N VAL A 239 10.05 -8.05 -28.48
CA VAL A 239 10.71 -8.71 -27.34
C VAL A 239 10.03 -10.06 -27.16
N GLU A 240 10.82 -11.12 -27.27
CA GLU A 240 10.32 -12.50 -27.34
C GLU A 240 11.05 -13.37 -26.31
N ASP A 241 10.33 -14.25 -25.60
CA ASP A 241 10.95 -15.25 -24.73
C ASP A 241 11.94 -14.66 -23.68
N CYS A 242 11.73 -13.40 -23.29
CA CYS A 242 12.60 -12.69 -22.34
C CYS A 242 12.02 -12.73 -20.92
N TYR A 243 12.91 -12.59 -19.94
CA TYR A 243 12.57 -12.59 -18.52
C TYR A 243 12.93 -11.24 -17.87
N THR A 244 12.12 -10.77 -16.94
CA THR A 244 12.45 -9.61 -16.10
C THR A 244 12.10 -9.88 -14.65
N TRP A 245 13.00 -9.48 -13.75
CA TRP A 245 12.82 -9.65 -12.31
C TRP A 245 13.21 -8.37 -11.56
N ASN A 246 12.47 -8.05 -10.49
CA ASN A 246 12.80 -6.95 -9.57
C ASN A 246 12.98 -5.59 -10.27
N ALA A 247 12.00 -5.18 -11.09
CA ALA A 247 12.05 -3.92 -11.84
C ALA A 247 10.78 -3.09 -11.59
N VAL A 248 10.82 -1.78 -11.85
CA VAL A 248 9.58 -0.97 -11.77
C VAL A 248 8.59 -1.44 -12.83
N ARG A 249 9.06 -1.75 -14.03
CA ARG A 249 8.26 -2.37 -15.10
C ARG A 249 9.01 -3.56 -15.68
N GLY A 250 8.29 -4.62 -16.03
CA GLY A 250 8.88 -5.72 -16.81
C GLY A 250 9.29 -5.22 -18.19
N PHE A 251 8.27 -4.90 -19.00
CA PHE A 251 8.45 -4.45 -20.38
C PHE A 251 7.69 -3.16 -20.65
N TYR A 252 8.24 -2.31 -21.52
CA TYR A 252 7.66 -1.01 -21.82
C TYR A 252 7.58 -0.74 -23.32
N ALA A 253 6.40 -0.42 -23.84
CA ALA A 253 6.24 0.15 -25.18
C ALA A 253 6.01 1.66 -25.08
N TRP A 254 6.95 2.45 -25.60
CA TRP A 254 6.95 3.90 -25.53
C TRP A 254 5.83 4.52 -26.40
N MET A 255 5.43 5.75 -26.08
CA MET A 255 4.41 6.49 -26.86
C MET A 255 4.77 6.59 -28.34
N ASP A 256 3.75 6.54 -29.19
CA ASP A 256 3.85 6.57 -30.66
C ASP A 256 4.56 5.37 -31.31
N THR A 257 5.05 4.39 -30.54
CA THR A 257 5.72 3.20 -31.10
C THR A 257 4.75 2.36 -31.91
N PRO A 258 4.89 2.25 -33.24
CA PRO A 258 3.93 1.52 -34.05
C PRO A 258 4.31 0.04 -34.11
N LYS A 259 3.31 -0.83 -33.87
CA LYS A 259 3.41 -2.29 -34.05
C LYS A 259 4.49 -2.95 -33.20
N GLY A 260 4.65 -2.52 -31.94
CA GLY A 260 5.50 -3.19 -30.97
C GLY A 260 4.92 -4.54 -30.54
N ARG A 261 5.77 -5.55 -30.31
CA ARG A 261 5.33 -6.91 -29.93
C ARG A 261 6.07 -7.40 -28.69
N ILE A 262 5.33 -7.87 -27.68
CA ILE A 262 5.89 -8.47 -26.46
C ILE A 262 5.25 -9.85 -26.32
N ILE A 263 6.04 -10.91 -26.56
CA ILE A 263 5.51 -12.26 -26.84
C ILE A 263 6.24 -13.29 -25.98
N ARG A 264 5.51 -14.19 -25.32
CA ARG A 264 6.09 -15.28 -24.48
C ARG A 264 7.09 -14.78 -23.43
N CYS A 265 6.92 -13.54 -22.97
CA CYS A 265 7.81 -12.96 -21.97
C CYS A 265 7.31 -13.26 -20.56
N ARG A 266 8.24 -13.31 -19.60
CA ARG A 266 7.95 -13.49 -18.19
C ARG A 266 8.41 -12.29 -17.39
N ALA A 267 7.59 -11.81 -16.45
CA ALA A 267 7.98 -10.77 -15.50
C ALA A 267 7.61 -11.19 -14.08
N GLU A 268 8.53 -11.03 -13.14
CA GLU A 268 8.37 -11.45 -11.74
C GLU A 268 8.79 -10.38 -10.74
N ASP A 269 7.99 -10.22 -9.69
CA ASP A 269 8.25 -9.25 -8.61
C ASP A 269 8.57 -7.85 -9.15
N VAL A 270 7.87 -7.46 -10.23
CA VAL A 270 7.98 -6.13 -10.87
C VAL A 270 6.85 -5.21 -10.41
N GLY A 271 7.01 -3.89 -10.50
CA GLY A 271 5.90 -2.96 -10.24
C GLY A 271 4.70 -3.16 -11.19
N THR A 272 4.87 -2.83 -12.47
CA THR A 272 3.95 -3.17 -13.55
C THR A 272 4.53 -4.32 -14.37
N GLY A 273 3.74 -5.32 -14.75
CA GLY A 273 4.21 -6.38 -15.66
C GLY A 273 4.62 -5.82 -17.02
N ILE A 274 3.65 -5.28 -17.76
CA ILE A 274 3.85 -4.66 -19.08
C ILE A 274 3.10 -3.34 -19.15
N PHE A 275 3.80 -2.26 -19.49
CA PHE A 275 3.20 -0.93 -19.69
C PHE A 275 3.29 -0.56 -21.17
N SER A 276 2.18 -0.13 -21.78
CA SER A 276 2.15 0.24 -23.20
C SER A 276 1.51 1.60 -23.41
N GLN A 277 2.24 2.47 -24.11
CA GLN A 277 1.77 3.71 -24.70
C GLN A 277 1.80 3.64 -26.24
N GLY A 278 2.15 2.48 -26.80
CA GLY A 278 2.37 2.28 -28.22
C GLY A 278 1.08 2.21 -29.05
N LEU A 279 1.24 2.29 -30.36
CA LEU A 279 0.17 2.26 -31.35
C LEU A 279 0.12 0.87 -31.99
N GLY A 280 -0.95 0.11 -31.78
CA GLY A 280 -1.08 -1.26 -32.27
C GLY A 280 -0.10 -2.23 -31.60
N THR A 281 0.14 -2.07 -30.30
CA THR A 281 1.02 -3.01 -29.56
C THR A 281 0.31 -4.35 -29.40
N ILE A 282 1.07 -5.45 -29.48
CA ILE A 282 0.57 -6.81 -29.28
C ILE A 282 1.28 -7.41 -28.07
N ILE A 283 0.50 -7.88 -27.10
CA ILE A 283 0.99 -8.55 -25.89
C ILE A 283 0.37 -9.94 -25.82
N GLU A 284 1.20 -10.98 -25.96
CA GLU A 284 0.71 -12.33 -26.22
C GLU A 284 1.50 -13.40 -25.48
N ASP A 285 0.81 -14.41 -24.95
CA ASP A 285 1.41 -15.59 -24.32
C ASP A 285 2.38 -15.26 -23.16
N CYS A 286 2.24 -14.10 -22.52
CA CYS A 286 3.14 -13.67 -21.44
C CYS A 286 2.68 -14.16 -20.07
N ARG A 287 3.64 -14.28 -19.14
CA ARG A 287 3.40 -14.69 -17.75
C ARG A 287 3.92 -13.64 -16.77
N LEU A 288 3.01 -13.04 -16.00
CA LEU A 288 3.30 -11.90 -15.14
C LEU A 288 2.93 -12.27 -13.71
N ASP A 289 3.93 -12.65 -12.92
CA ASP A 289 3.73 -13.13 -11.56
C ASP A 289 4.24 -12.12 -10.53
N LYS A 290 3.55 -12.05 -9.41
CA LYS A 290 3.99 -11.20 -8.31
C LYS A 290 3.65 -11.85 -6.98
N VAL A 291 4.68 -12.06 -6.17
CA VAL A 291 4.49 -12.54 -4.81
C VAL A 291 4.20 -11.33 -3.92
N ARG A 292 3.28 -11.52 -2.99
CA ARG A 292 2.79 -10.48 -2.09
C ARG A 292 3.42 -10.65 -0.71
N ASP A 293 4.68 -10.28 -0.62
CA ASP A 293 5.48 -10.31 0.61
C ASP A 293 6.33 -9.03 0.75
N ASP A 294 7.25 -9.02 1.68
CA ASP A 294 8.07 -7.85 2.01
C ASP A 294 9.08 -7.48 0.90
N PHE A 295 9.16 -8.23 -0.20
CA PHE A 295 10.04 -7.93 -1.33
C PHE A 295 9.39 -7.00 -2.38
N LEU A 296 8.11 -6.67 -2.23
CA LEU A 296 7.33 -5.91 -3.21
C LEU A 296 8.00 -4.61 -3.66
N VAL A 297 8.02 -4.35 -4.97
CA VAL A 297 8.47 -3.07 -5.52
C VAL A 297 7.42 -1.99 -5.21
N PRO A 298 7.74 -0.92 -4.45
CA PRO A 298 6.72 0.04 -4.01
C PRO A 298 6.29 0.94 -5.16
N VAL A 299 5.19 0.66 -5.83
CA VAL A 299 4.71 1.47 -6.95
C VAL A 299 3.46 2.27 -6.60
N TYR A 300 3.17 3.28 -7.41
CA TYR A 300 1.87 3.91 -7.40
C TYR A 300 0.79 2.83 -7.57
N SER A 301 -0.31 2.86 -6.80
CA SER A 301 -1.30 1.78 -6.78
C SER A 301 -1.79 1.39 -8.18
N GLN A 302 -2.03 2.34 -9.10
CA GLN A 302 -2.43 2.01 -10.46
C GLN A 302 -1.34 1.28 -11.26
N ASP A 303 -0.07 1.55 -10.96
CA ASP A 303 1.07 0.87 -11.59
C ASP A 303 1.28 -0.55 -11.03
N ASP A 304 0.57 -0.93 -9.97
CA ASP A 304 0.42 -2.33 -9.54
C ASP A 304 -0.55 -3.10 -10.45
N THR A 305 -0.27 -3.06 -11.74
CA THR A 305 -1.08 -3.66 -12.79
C THR A 305 -0.27 -4.67 -13.59
N GLY A 306 -0.87 -5.81 -13.95
CA GLY A 306 -0.22 -6.79 -14.82
C GLY A 306 0.08 -6.21 -16.19
N ILE A 307 -0.95 -5.87 -16.96
CA ILE A 307 -0.82 -5.22 -18.28
C ILE A 307 -1.58 -3.91 -18.29
N HIS A 308 -0.88 -2.82 -18.60
CA HIS A 308 -1.43 -1.47 -18.55
C HIS A 308 -1.25 -0.78 -19.90
N TYR A 309 -2.35 -0.62 -20.64
CA TYR A 309 -2.42 0.32 -21.76
C TYR A 309 -2.74 1.70 -21.23
N TYR A 310 -1.89 2.67 -21.50
CA TYR A 310 -2.04 4.03 -21.01
C TYR A 310 -1.97 5.04 -22.17
N TYR A 311 -2.65 6.17 -22.02
CA TYR A 311 -2.62 7.27 -22.96
C TYR A 311 -1.18 7.59 -23.43
N PRO A 312 -0.92 7.74 -24.75
CA PRO A 312 -1.88 7.83 -25.85
C PRO A 312 -2.08 6.53 -26.66
N ALA A 313 -1.92 5.34 -26.06
CA ALA A 313 -2.00 4.08 -26.81
C ALA A 313 -3.31 3.89 -27.61
N LYS A 314 -3.23 3.12 -28.70
CA LYS A 314 -4.34 2.86 -29.64
C LYS A 314 -4.26 1.44 -30.22
N ASP A 315 -5.41 0.89 -30.63
CA ASP A 315 -5.53 -0.31 -31.47
C ASP A 315 -4.76 -1.54 -30.95
N GLY A 316 -4.65 -1.68 -29.62
CA GLY A 316 -3.79 -2.67 -28.97
C GLY A 316 -4.46 -4.03 -28.73
N GLU A 317 -3.64 -5.06 -28.59
CA GLU A 317 -4.10 -6.45 -28.39
C GLU A 317 -3.42 -7.10 -27.17
N ILE A 318 -4.20 -7.85 -26.39
CA ILE A 318 -3.79 -8.58 -25.18
C ILE A 318 -4.38 -9.99 -25.24
N ARG A 319 -3.56 -11.00 -25.53
CA ARG A 319 -4.05 -12.38 -25.68
C ARG A 319 -3.27 -13.42 -24.91
N ARG A 320 -3.99 -14.38 -24.30
CA ARG A 320 -3.40 -15.60 -23.72
C ARG A 320 -2.33 -15.34 -22.66
N ASN A 321 -2.49 -14.26 -21.89
CA ASN A 321 -1.57 -13.94 -20.81
C ASN A 321 -2.04 -14.54 -19.49
N LEU A 322 -1.10 -15.04 -18.69
CA LEU A 322 -1.31 -15.42 -17.30
C LEU A 322 -0.79 -14.31 -16.39
N ILE A 323 -1.66 -13.76 -15.54
CA ILE A 323 -1.33 -12.64 -14.65
C ILE A 323 -1.72 -13.02 -13.23
N THR A 324 -0.78 -12.96 -12.29
CA THR A 324 -1.02 -13.29 -10.88
C THR A 324 -0.48 -12.20 -9.93
N GLY A 325 -1.19 -11.97 -8.82
CA GLY A 325 -0.67 -11.22 -7.68
C GLY A 325 -0.60 -9.69 -7.82
N HIS A 326 -1.13 -9.11 -8.90
CA HIS A 326 -1.22 -7.65 -9.08
C HIS A 326 -2.53 -7.14 -8.45
N TRP A 327 -2.48 -6.39 -7.34
CA TRP A 327 -3.70 -6.06 -6.57
C TRP A 327 -4.55 -4.99 -7.22
N TRP A 328 -3.99 -3.99 -7.89
CA TRP A 328 -4.84 -2.96 -8.49
C TRP A 328 -5.62 -3.52 -9.68
N ALA A 329 -4.93 -3.87 -10.76
CA ALA A 329 -5.59 -4.50 -11.88
C ALA A 329 -4.78 -5.65 -12.48
N GLY A 330 -5.46 -6.67 -13.00
CA GLY A 330 -4.79 -7.60 -13.90
C GLY A 330 -4.47 -6.93 -15.22
N ILE A 331 -5.49 -6.40 -15.87
CA ILE A 331 -5.42 -5.68 -17.13
C ILE A 331 -6.15 -4.35 -17.00
N PHE A 332 -5.51 -3.25 -17.38
CA PHE A 332 -6.13 -1.92 -17.36
C PHE A 332 -5.88 -1.14 -18.65
N VAL A 333 -6.95 -0.61 -19.24
CA VAL A 333 -6.91 0.21 -20.47
C VAL A 333 -7.37 1.63 -20.16
N LYS A 334 -6.40 2.54 -19.99
CA LYS A 334 -6.62 3.97 -19.69
C LYS A 334 -6.22 4.84 -20.87
N CYS A 335 -7.02 4.77 -21.94
CA CYS A 335 -6.77 5.42 -23.22
C CYS A 335 -8.04 6.09 -23.79
N PRO A 336 -7.91 6.97 -24.80
CA PRO A 336 -9.05 7.50 -25.57
C PRO A 336 -9.74 6.41 -26.41
N SER A 337 -10.82 6.80 -27.10
CA SER A 337 -11.67 5.91 -27.92
C SER A 337 -10.95 5.25 -29.08
N HIS A 338 -10.58 3.99 -28.93
CA HIS A 338 -9.89 3.17 -29.93
C HIS A 338 -10.11 1.69 -29.67
N LYS A 339 -10.04 0.85 -30.70
CA LYS A 339 -10.35 -0.58 -30.60
C LYS A 339 -9.29 -1.36 -29.83
N PHE A 340 -9.57 -1.79 -28.60
CA PHE A 340 -8.70 -2.74 -27.88
C PHE A 340 -9.26 -4.16 -27.89
N ILE A 341 -8.40 -5.15 -28.09
CA ILE A 341 -8.79 -6.57 -28.06
C ILE A 341 -8.13 -7.26 -26.86
N VAL A 342 -8.94 -7.78 -25.95
CA VAL A 342 -8.52 -8.48 -24.72
C VAL A 342 -9.17 -9.86 -24.69
N GLU A 343 -8.42 -10.88 -25.08
CA GLU A 343 -8.97 -12.23 -25.28
C GLU A 343 -8.16 -13.34 -24.61
N ASN A 344 -8.86 -14.35 -24.09
CA ASN A 344 -8.22 -15.57 -23.58
C ASN A 344 -7.18 -15.32 -22.47
N ASN A 345 -7.31 -14.28 -21.65
CA ASN A 345 -6.38 -14.06 -20.54
C ASN A 345 -6.85 -14.76 -19.26
N THR A 346 -5.92 -15.21 -18.42
CA THR A 346 -6.20 -15.70 -17.07
C THR A 346 -5.58 -14.73 -16.05
N VAL A 347 -6.44 -14.08 -15.26
CA VAL A 347 -6.08 -12.99 -14.35
C VAL A 347 -6.47 -13.37 -12.93
N LEU A 348 -5.51 -13.43 -12.02
CA LEU A 348 -5.67 -14.00 -10.69
C LEU A 348 -5.12 -13.08 -9.58
N GLY A 349 -5.80 -13.02 -8.44
CA GLY A 349 -5.28 -12.40 -7.22
C GLY A 349 -5.35 -10.87 -7.16
N TYR A 350 -6.24 -10.24 -7.94
CA TYR A 350 -6.49 -8.80 -7.87
C TYR A 350 -7.45 -8.41 -6.74
N GLN A 351 -7.35 -7.17 -6.27
CA GLN A 351 -8.21 -6.57 -5.23
C GLN A 351 -9.15 -5.50 -5.75
N TRP A 352 -8.78 -4.72 -6.77
CA TRP A 352 -9.68 -3.73 -7.37
C TRP A 352 -10.38 -4.28 -8.62
N GLY A 353 -9.64 -4.62 -9.68
CA GLY A 353 -10.22 -5.04 -10.96
C GLY A 353 -9.49 -6.20 -11.65
N GLY A 354 -10.23 -7.16 -12.22
CA GLY A 354 -9.61 -8.18 -13.09
C GLY A 354 -9.19 -7.55 -14.41
N ILE A 355 -10.18 -7.17 -15.20
CA ILE A 355 -10.02 -6.38 -16.43
C ILE A 355 -10.78 -5.07 -16.25
N GLY A 356 -10.15 -3.93 -16.55
CA GLY A 356 -10.83 -2.66 -16.47
C GLY A 356 -10.34 -1.60 -17.45
N GLY A 357 -11.01 -0.46 -17.45
CA GLY A 357 -10.61 0.69 -18.24
C GLY A 357 -11.37 1.98 -17.92
N THR A 358 -10.89 3.08 -18.49
CA THR A 358 -11.64 4.35 -18.57
C THR A 358 -12.45 4.36 -19.86
N SER A 359 -13.72 4.78 -19.82
CA SER A 359 -14.76 4.36 -20.78
C SER A 359 -14.77 5.09 -22.11
N TYR A 360 -13.60 5.30 -22.71
CA TYR A 360 -13.55 5.96 -24.00
C TYR A 360 -13.76 5.00 -25.18
N ASP A 361 -13.72 3.67 -25.03
CA ASP A 361 -13.69 2.72 -26.15
C ASP A 361 -15.06 2.05 -26.48
N PRO A 362 -15.85 2.56 -27.45
CA PRO A 362 -17.07 1.91 -27.93
C PRO A 362 -16.82 0.72 -28.85
N GLU A 363 -15.57 0.38 -29.21
CA GLU A 363 -15.23 -0.71 -30.14
C GLU A 363 -14.46 -1.87 -29.47
N GLY A 364 -14.22 -1.77 -28.16
CA GLY A 364 -13.43 -2.74 -27.41
C GLY A 364 -14.05 -4.14 -27.41
N VAL A 365 -13.19 -5.16 -27.50
CA VAL A 365 -13.56 -6.58 -27.52
C VAL A 365 -12.89 -7.30 -26.36
N TYR A 366 -13.70 -7.80 -25.44
CA TYR A 366 -13.29 -8.47 -24.21
C TYR A 366 -13.98 -9.83 -24.12
N ARG A 367 -13.29 -10.91 -24.49
CA ARG A 367 -13.88 -12.25 -24.59
C ARG A 367 -12.99 -13.37 -24.08
N PHE A 368 -13.61 -14.46 -23.63
CA PHE A 368 -12.92 -15.69 -23.25
C PHE A 368 -11.90 -15.50 -22.11
N ASN A 369 -12.02 -14.45 -21.32
CA ASN A 369 -11.11 -14.20 -20.20
C ASN A 369 -11.59 -14.90 -18.93
N ILE A 370 -10.66 -15.28 -18.05
CA ILE A 370 -10.91 -15.75 -16.69
C ILE A 370 -10.36 -14.72 -15.72
N CYS A 371 -11.22 -14.16 -14.86
CA CYS A 371 -10.86 -13.22 -13.81
C CYS A 371 -11.21 -13.81 -12.44
N VAL A 372 -10.20 -14.04 -11.60
CA VAL A 372 -10.36 -14.52 -10.22
C VAL A 372 -9.72 -13.55 -9.23
N GLY A 373 -10.49 -12.99 -8.31
CA GLY A 373 -9.94 -12.04 -7.34
C GLY A 373 -10.89 -11.64 -6.22
N ARG A 374 -10.42 -10.79 -5.31
CA ARG A 374 -11.27 -10.21 -4.26
C ARG A 374 -12.18 -9.12 -4.83
N GLY A 375 -11.64 -8.35 -5.76
CA GLY A 375 -12.33 -7.24 -6.41
C GLY A 375 -13.30 -7.66 -7.49
N SER A 376 -13.72 -6.67 -8.25
CA SER A 376 -14.63 -6.80 -9.38
C SER A 376 -13.93 -7.45 -10.59
N PRO A 377 -14.47 -8.52 -11.20
CA PRO A 377 -13.88 -9.12 -12.41
C PRO A 377 -13.73 -8.14 -13.57
N PHE A 378 -14.69 -7.22 -13.69
CA PHE A 378 -14.75 -6.21 -14.74
C PHE A 378 -14.97 -4.83 -14.11
N VAL A 379 -14.18 -3.81 -14.46
CA VAL A 379 -14.31 -2.45 -13.90
C VAL A 379 -14.18 -1.37 -14.96
N PHE A 380 -15.27 -0.67 -15.26
CA PHE A 380 -15.30 0.42 -16.24
C PHE A 380 -15.84 1.69 -15.59
N ALA A 381 -14.97 2.68 -15.37
CA ALA A 381 -15.23 3.83 -14.50
C ALA A 381 -16.48 4.65 -14.92
N ASP A 382 -16.72 4.82 -16.22
CA ASP A 382 -17.88 5.55 -16.78
C ASP A 382 -18.90 4.61 -17.47
N GLY A 383 -18.89 3.32 -17.08
CA GLY A 383 -19.72 2.25 -17.64
C GLY A 383 -19.27 1.76 -19.02
N LEU A 384 -19.88 0.67 -19.50
CA LEU A 384 -19.70 0.17 -20.87
C LEU A 384 -20.45 1.07 -21.86
N LYS A 385 -19.86 1.34 -23.02
CA LYS A 385 -20.49 2.12 -24.09
C LYS A 385 -21.21 1.20 -25.09
N PRO A 386 -22.27 1.68 -25.78
CA PRO A 386 -22.86 0.94 -26.90
C PRO A 386 -21.79 0.62 -27.96
N GLY A 387 -21.72 -0.64 -28.39
CA GLY A 387 -20.72 -1.14 -29.35
C GLY A 387 -19.61 -1.98 -28.70
N THR A 388 -19.31 -1.78 -27.41
CA THR A 388 -18.33 -2.59 -26.70
C THR A 388 -18.82 -4.04 -26.58
N VAL A 389 -17.97 -5.01 -26.94
CA VAL A 389 -18.25 -6.44 -26.80
C VAL A 389 -17.59 -6.95 -25.53
N MET A 390 -18.37 -7.23 -24.49
CA MET A 390 -17.92 -7.86 -23.26
C MET A 390 -18.75 -9.12 -23.05
N ASP A 391 -18.32 -10.25 -23.60
CA ASP A 391 -19.12 -11.48 -23.54
C ASP A 391 -18.25 -12.75 -23.54
N TYR A 392 -18.83 -13.89 -23.12
CA TYR A 392 -18.12 -15.15 -22.97
C TYR A 392 -16.89 -15.07 -22.06
N ASN A 393 -16.99 -14.35 -20.94
CA ASN A 393 -15.94 -14.32 -19.93
C ASN A 393 -16.35 -15.13 -18.69
N LEU A 394 -15.42 -15.40 -17.79
CA LEU A 394 -15.71 -15.91 -16.46
C LEU A 394 -15.14 -14.97 -15.39
N GLY A 395 -15.98 -14.61 -14.42
CA GLY A 395 -15.58 -13.92 -13.20
C GLY A 395 -15.84 -14.74 -11.95
N TRP A 396 -14.89 -14.85 -11.03
CA TRP A 396 -15.07 -15.57 -9.76
C TRP A 396 -14.37 -14.82 -8.61
N GLY A 397 -15.08 -14.54 -7.50
CA GLY A 397 -14.52 -13.70 -6.45
C GLY A 397 -15.48 -13.24 -5.36
N PHE A 398 -14.94 -12.58 -4.33
CA PHE A 398 -15.70 -12.11 -3.15
C PHE A 398 -16.80 -11.10 -3.53
N ALA A 399 -16.48 -10.16 -4.44
CA ALA A 399 -17.45 -9.19 -4.95
C ALA A 399 -18.66 -9.86 -5.63
N ASN A 400 -18.52 -11.05 -6.23
CA ASN A 400 -19.62 -11.74 -6.93
C ASN A 400 -20.72 -12.23 -5.98
N GLN A 401 -20.44 -12.31 -4.67
CA GLN A 401 -21.44 -12.63 -3.65
C GLN A 401 -22.39 -11.45 -3.36
N PHE A 402 -22.04 -10.22 -3.80
CA PHE A 402 -22.80 -9.00 -3.53
C PHE A 402 -23.08 -8.11 -4.77
N ALA A 403 -22.35 -8.30 -5.88
CA ALA A 403 -22.34 -7.43 -7.05
C ALA A 403 -23.21 -7.79 -8.29
N PRO A 404 -24.05 -8.84 -8.36
CA PRO A 404 -24.78 -9.16 -9.60
C PRO A 404 -25.58 -7.98 -10.19
N ARG A 405 -26.13 -7.11 -9.33
CA ARG A 405 -27.01 -6.01 -9.76
C ARG A 405 -26.33 -4.90 -10.57
N ASN A 406 -25.03 -4.65 -10.40
CA ASN A 406 -24.37 -3.51 -11.07
C ASN A 406 -23.93 -3.83 -12.50
N TYR A 407 -23.54 -5.08 -12.78
CA TYR A 407 -23.15 -5.52 -14.13
C TYR A 407 -24.34 -5.78 -15.02
N GLN A 408 -25.38 -6.38 -14.44
CA GLN A 408 -26.57 -6.77 -15.17
C GLN A 408 -27.22 -5.56 -15.83
N THR A 409 -27.29 -4.42 -15.14
CA THR A 409 -27.78 -3.16 -15.75
C THR A 409 -26.88 -2.65 -16.88
N SER A 410 -25.56 -2.77 -16.78
CA SER A 410 -24.64 -2.38 -17.87
C SER A 410 -24.72 -3.32 -19.07
N PHE A 411 -24.83 -4.63 -18.83
CA PHE A 411 -25.02 -5.67 -19.85
C PHE A 411 -26.36 -5.53 -20.56
N GLU A 412 -27.44 -5.28 -19.82
CA GLU A 412 -28.77 -4.99 -20.36
C GLU A 412 -28.78 -3.71 -21.21
N LYS A 413 -28.16 -2.61 -20.73
CA LYS A 413 -28.09 -1.34 -21.46
C LYS A 413 -27.31 -1.44 -22.77
N THR A 414 -26.30 -2.29 -22.83
CA THR A 414 -25.41 -2.42 -24.01
C THR A 414 -25.74 -3.62 -24.89
N GLY A 415 -26.57 -4.55 -24.42
CA GLY A 415 -26.88 -5.80 -25.12
C GLY A 415 -25.72 -6.82 -25.12
N THR A 416 -24.76 -6.71 -24.19
CA THR A 416 -23.60 -7.60 -24.08
C THR A 416 -23.66 -8.49 -22.83
N GLY A 417 -22.66 -9.35 -22.60
CA GLY A 417 -22.49 -10.10 -21.35
C GLY A 417 -23.43 -11.29 -21.12
N GLN A 418 -24.29 -11.64 -22.08
CA GLN A 418 -25.31 -12.69 -21.93
C GLN A 418 -24.75 -14.10 -21.69
N HIS A 419 -23.51 -14.35 -22.10
CA HIS A 419 -22.79 -15.62 -21.96
C HIS A 419 -21.64 -15.52 -20.96
N THR A 420 -21.53 -14.41 -20.22
CA THR A 420 -20.53 -14.26 -19.16
C THR A 420 -20.95 -15.04 -17.92
N LEU A 421 -20.03 -15.88 -17.44
CA LEU A 421 -20.24 -16.80 -16.33
C LEU A 421 -19.72 -16.19 -15.02
N PHE A 422 -20.46 -16.38 -13.93
CA PHE A 422 -20.01 -16.06 -12.58
C PHE A 422 -19.96 -17.35 -11.75
N ALA A 423 -18.91 -18.14 -11.96
CA ALA A 423 -18.77 -19.48 -11.38
C ALA A 423 -17.31 -19.79 -11.09
N GLU A 424 -17.03 -20.77 -10.23
CA GLU A 424 -15.66 -21.22 -9.98
C GLU A 424 -15.02 -21.75 -11.28
N PRO A 425 -13.79 -21.34 -11.64
CA PRO A 425 -13.14 -21.79 -12.87
C PRO A 425 -12.68 -23.25 -12.83
N ARG A 426 -12.54 -23.83 -11.63
CA ARG A 426 -12.09 -25.22 -11.41
C ARG A 426 -10.73 -25.52 -12.04
N PHE A 427 -9.68 -24.94 -11.45
CA PHE A 427 -8.28 -25.20 -11.82
C PHE A 427 -7.79 -26.55 -11.29
N VAL A 428 -6.69 -27.05 -11.86
CA VAL A 428 -6.00 -28.27 -11.39
C VAL A 428 -5.57 -28.12 -9.94
N SER A 429 -4.80 -27.07 -9.64
CA SER A 429 -4.36 -26.75 -8.28
C SER A 429 -3.88 -25.29 -8.19
N SER A 430 -4.79 -24.40 -7.78
CA SER A 430 -4.45 -23.00 -7.49
C SER A 430 -3.34 -22.84 -6.45
N PRO A 431 -3.27 -23.63 -5.34
CA PRO A 431 -2.21 -23.47 -4.33
C PRO A 431 -0.80 -23.77 -4.84
N THR A 432 -0.67 -24.67 -5.82
CA THR A 432 0.64 -25.03 -6.41
C THR A 432 0.95 -24.19 -7.66
N GLY A 433 0.10 -23.22 -8.02
CA GLY A 433 0.26 -22.38 -9.22
C GLY A 433 -0.09 -23.07 -10.55
N ASP A 434 -0.75 -24.23 -10.51
CA ASP A 434 -1.23 -24.92 -11.72
C ASP A 434 -2.66 -24.50 -12.04
N TYR A 435 -2.76 -23.44 -12.84
CA TYR A 435 -4.03 -22.84 -13.27
C TYR A 435 -4.59 -23.41 -14.57
N ARG A 436 -4.13 -24.59 -15.00
CA ARG A 436 -4.81 -25.31 -16.09
C ARG A 436 -6.22 -25.66 -15.66
N LEU A 437 -7.14 -25.70 -16.63
CA LEU A 437 -8.54 -26.04 -16.37
C LEU A 437 -8.70 -27.56 -16.26
N LEU A 438 -9.58 -27.99 -15.37
CA LEU A 438 -10.08 -29.36 -15.38
C LEU A 438 -10.98 -29.61 -16.58
N LEU A 439 -11.12 -30.88 -16.95
CA LEU A 439 -11.98 -31.32 -18.06
C LEU A 439 -13.45 -30.90 -17.87
N ASP A 440 -13.91 -30.83 -16.62
CA ASP A 440 -15.28 -30.49 -16.25
C ASP A 440 -15.44 -29.03 -15.76
N SER A 441 -14.44 -28.20 -16.03
CA SER A 441 -14.52 -26.76 -15.78
C SER A 441 -15.65 -26.11 -16.59
N PRO A 442 -16.38 -25.12 -16.02
CA PRO A 442 -17.38 -24.38 -16.76
C PRO A 442 -16.80 -23.54 -17.90
N CYS A 443 -15.48 -23.37 -17.99
CA CYS A 443 -14.81 -22.61 -19.06
C CYS A 443 -14.56 -23.43 -20.34
N VAL A 444 -14.66 -24.76 -20.27
CA VAL A 444 -14.23 -25.65 -21.37
C VAL A 444 -15.29 -25.66 -22.47
N LYS A 445 -14.84 -25.32 -23.69
CA LYS A 445 -15.65 -25.33 -24.94
C LYS A 445 -16.99 -24.58 -24.82
N LYS A 446 -16.97 -23.39 -24.22
CA LYS A 446 -18.17 -22.54 -24.03
C LYS A 446 -18.31 -21.40 -25.03
N GLY A 447 -17.28 -21.12 -25.82
CA GLY A 447 -17.41 -20.18 -26.93
C GLY A 447 -18.32 -20.72 -28.03
N PRO A 448 -18.83 -19.84 -28.91
CA PRO A 448 -19.77 -20.21 -29.98
C PRO A 448 -19.19 -21.22 -30.98
N ASN A 449 -17.86 -21.33 -31.09
CA ASN A 449 -17.17 -22.31 -31.94
C ASN A 449 -16.42 -23.37 -31.11
N GLY A 450 -16.75 -23.51 -29.82
CA GLY A 450 -16.07 -24.44 -28.91
C GLY A 450 -14.78 -23.88 -28.30
N GLU A 451 -14.60 -22.56 -28.28
CA GLU A 451 -13.48 -21.90 -27.60
C GLU A 451 -13.52 -22.16 -26.08
N THR A 452 -12.35 -22.28 -25.48
CA THR A 452 -12.18 -22.42 -24.03
C THR A 452 -11.70 -21.10 -23.45
N PHE A 453 -12.22 -20.71 -22.28
CA PHE A 453 -11.83 -19.45 -21.65
C PHE A 453 -10.46 -19.60 -20.99
N GLY A 454 -9.73 -18.49 -20.85
CA GLY A 454 -8.43 -18.41 -20.19
C GLY A 454 -7.24 -18.68 -21.13
N ALA A 455 -6.05 -18.48 -20.57
CA ALA A 455 -4.78 -18.51 -21.28
C ALA A 455 -4.15 -19.90 -21.38
N LEU A 456 -4.54 -20.82 -20.48
CA LEU A 456 -3.87 -22.10 -20.28
C LEU A 456 -4.66 -23.26 -20.90
N PRO A 457 -3.98 -24.35 -21.31
CA PRO A 457 -4.66 -25.53 -21.83
C PRO A 457 -5.50 -26.24 -20.76
N VAL A 458 -6.44 -27.06 -21.23
CA VAL A 458 -7.21 -28.00 -20.40
C VAL A 458 -6.35 -29.22 -20.07
N LEU A 459 -6.49 -29.77 -18.87
CA LEU A 459 -5.80 -31.00 -18.45
C LEU A 459 -6.15 -32.17 -19.39
N GLU A 460 -5.13 -32.94 -19.82
CA GLU A 460 -5.30 -34.03 -20.79
C GLU A 460 -5.83 -35.36 -20.21
N SER A 461 -5.57 -35.67 -18.93
CA SER A 461 -6.14 -36.84 -18.23
C SER A 461 -6.09 -36.69 -16.70
N GLU A 462 -7.04 -37.32 -15.98
CA GLU A 462 -7.26 -37.13 -14.52
C GLU A 462 -6.31 -37.94 -13.60
N THR A 463 -5.32 -38.68 -14.13
CA THR A 463 -4.63 -39.73 -13.36
C THR A 463 -3.42 -39.31 -12.51
N ALA A 464 -3.19 -38.03 -12.22
CA ALA A 464 -2.14 -37.66 -11.26
C ALA A 464 -2.42 -36.36 -10.48
N SER A 465 -2.34 -36.47 -9.15
CA SER A 465 -1.96 -35.40 -8.20
C SER A 465 -3.01 -34.40 -7.66
N ARG A 466 -4.28 -34.77 -7.49
CA ARG A 466 -5.21 -33.88 -6.77
C ARG A 466 -5.23 -34.16 -5.27
N ALA A 467 -4.68 -33.23 -4.48
CA ALA A 467 -5.04 -33.10 -3.08
C ALA A 467 -6.53 -32.71 -2.97
N PRO A 468 -7.25 -33.12 -1.91
CA PRO A 468 -8.60 -32.62 -1.67
C PRO A 468 -8.59 -31.10 -1.51
N ALA A 469 -9.75 -30.46 -1.72
CA ALA A 469 -9.87 -29.02 -1.50
C ALA A 469 -9.48 -28.62 -0.07
N GLN A 470 -9.01 -27.38 0.09
CA GLN A 470 -8.63 -26.87 1.41
C GLN A 470 -9.85 -26.92 2.35
N PRO A 471 -9.74 -27.58 3.52
CA PRO A 471 -10.84 -27.63 4.47
C PRO A 471 -11.02 -26.26 5.11
N THR A 472 -12.25 -25.89 5.42
CA THR A 472 -12.55 -24.82 6.38
C THR A 472 -12.99 -25.47 7.69
N ILE A 473 -12.57 -24.89 8.80
CA ILE A 473 -12.88 -25.39 10.13
C ILE A 473 -13.57 -24.31 10.97
N ALA A 474 -14.61 -24.70 11.68
CA ALA A 474 -15.37 -23.89 12.63
C ALA A 474 -15.67 -24.72 13.90
N LEU A 475 -16.12 -24.08 14.98
CA LEU A 475 -16.73 -24.81 16.10
C LEU A 475 -18.25 -24.74 16.00
N ALA A 476 -18.91 -25.84 16.36
CA ALA A 476 -20.36 -25.86 16.49
C ALA A 476 -20.82 -25.06 17.71
N GLU A 477 -22.10 -24.64 17.71
CA GLU A 477 -22.71 -24.08 18.91
C GLU A 477 -22.59 -25.07 20.09
N PRO A 478 -22.40 -24.58 21.33
CA PRO A 478 -22.53 -23.18 21.77
C PRO A 478 -21.28 -22.31 21.62
N ALA A 479 -20.18 -22.81 21.03
CA ALA A 479 -18.98 -21.98 20.82
C ALA A 479 -19.30 -20.79 19.90
N LYS A 480 -18.64 -19.66 20.12
CA LYS A 480 -18.82 -18.45 19.30
C LYS A 480 -17.49 -18.07 18.67
N ALA A 481 -17.53 -17.80 17.38
CA ALA A 481 -16.40 -17.18 16.71
C ALA A 481 -16.14 -15.83 17.37
N VAL A 482 -14.91 -15.60 17.78
CA VAL A 482 -14.47 -14.25 18.13
C VAL A 482 -14.34 -13.55 16.78
N GLU A 483 -15.22 -12.59 16.48
CA GLU A 483 -15.19 -11.93 15.17
C GLU A 483 -13.76 -11.45 14.89
N PRO A 484 -13.10 -11.94 13.82
CA PRO A 484 -11.78 -11.46 13.48
C PRO A 484 -11.88 -9.96 13.22
N PRO A 485 -10.89 -9.17 13.64
CA PRO A 485 -10.98 -7.74 13.48
C PRO A 485 -11.05 -7.40 12.00
N LYS A 486 -12.20 -6.87 11.59
CA LYS A 486 -12.39 -6.29 10.27
C LYS A 486 -11.57 -4.99 10.22
N LEU A 487 -10.64 -4.85 9.30
CA LEU A 487 -9.94 -3.57 9.10
C LEU A 487 -10.92 -2.55 8.57
N TRP A 488 -11.00 -1.38 9.20
CA TRP A 488 -11.74 -0.25 8.65
C TRP A 488 -10.74 0.83 8.28
N SER A 489 -10.34 0.89 7.02
CA SER A 489 -9.89 2.15 6.44
C SER A 489 -11.15 2.97 6.13
N GLN A 490 -11.36 4.12 6.77
CA GLN A 490 -12.44 5.02 6.33
C GLN A 490 -12.13 5.51 4.91
N GLY A 491 -13.03 5.24 3.97
CA GLY A 491 -13.03 5.92 2.67
C GLY A 491 -13.42 7.38 2.87
N ASP A 492 -12.72 8.28 2.19
CA ASP A 492 -13.18 9.65 2.01
C ASP A 492 -14.27 9.65 0.90
N PRO A 493 -15.49 10.15 1.15
CA PRO A 493 -16.58 10.07 0.17
C PRO A 493 -16.45 11.00 -1.06
N TRP A 494 -15.31 11.64 -1.33
CA TRP A 494 -15.19 12.59 -2.46
C TRP A 494 -13.86 12.56 -3.23
N LEU A 495 -13.64 11.53 -4.04
CA LEU A 495 -12.84 11.64 -5.27
C LEU A 495 -13.54 10.94 -6.44
N ALA A 496 -14.56 11.62 -6.98
CA ALA A 496 -14.94 11.44 -8.38
C ALA A 496 -13.76 11.93 -9.23
N GLY A 497 -12.88 11.00 -9.61
CA GLY A 497 -11.72 11.28 -10.47
C GLY A 497 -10.40 11.44 -9.70
N GLY A 498 -9.80 10.32 -9.31
CA GLY A 498 -8.39 10.25 -8.99
C GLY A 498 -8.11 9.59 -7.65
N ILE A 499 -7.48 8.41 -7.72
CA ILE A 499 -6.41 7.99 -6.81
C ILE A 499 -6.67 8.20 -5.30
N GLY A 500 -7.28 7.21 -4.68
CA GLY A 500 -7.31 7.02 -3.23
C GLY A 500 -7.72 5.58 -2.95
N PRO A 501 -7.11 4.88 -1.97
CA PRO A 501 -7.32 3.46 -1.76
C PRO A 501 -8.79 3.21 -1.42
N ALA A 502 -9.38 2.26 -2.15
CA ALA A 502 -10.73 1.83 -1.89
C ALA A 502 -10.87 1.30 -0.46
N LEU A 503 -12.05 1.54 0.11
CA LEU A 503 -12.52 0.98 1.38
C LEU A 503 -12.30 -0.55 1.39
N HIS A 504 -11.26 -1.02 2.07
CA HIS A 504 -11.01 -2.45 2.19
C HIS A 504 -11.17 -2.89 3.64
N LEU A 505 -12.24 -3.66 3.89
CA LEU A 505 -12.22 -4.66 4.94
C LEU A 505 -11.12 -5.66 4.58
N GLN A 506 -9.88 -5.39 4.96
CA GLN A 506 -8.86 -6.42 4.91
C GLN A 506 -9.30 -7.53 5.88
N PRO A 507 -9.44 -8.78 5.41
CA PRO A 507 -9.56 -9.90 6.32
C PRO A 507 -8.30 -9.96 7.17
N TYR A 508 -8.48 -10.31 8.43
CA TYR A 508 -7.39 -10.84 9.24
C TYR A 508 -6.88 -12.13 8.58
N ASP A 509 -5.62 -12.15 8.15
CA ASP A 509 -4.97 -13.36 7.60
C ASP A 509 -4.45 -14.30 8.71
N GLY A 510 -4.64 -13.94 9.99
CA GLY A 510 -4.39 -14.84 11.10
C GLY A 510 -5.49 -15.92 11.24
N PRO A 511 -5.21 -17.00 11.99
CA PRO A 511 -6.15 -18.08 12.21
C PRO A 511 -7.42 -17.58 12.89
N ALA A 512 -8.59 -18.11 12.52
CA ALA A 512 -9.86 -17.73 13.14
C ALA A 512 -9.81 -18.00 14.66
N GLU A 513 -10.21 -17.04 15.49
CA GLU A 513 -10.30 -17.23 16.94
C GLU A 513 -11.72 -17.63 17.35
N TRP A 514 -11.83 -18.54 18.32
CA TRP A 514 -13.10 -19.04 18.85
C TRP A 514 -13.08 -19.07 20.37
N LEU A 515 -14.23 -18.79 20.97
CA LEU A 515 -14.48 -18.95 22.39
C LEU A 515 -15.37 -20.18 22.61
N ALA A 516 -14.89 -21.15 23.38
CA ALA A 516 -15.58 -22.40 23.70
C ALA A 516 -15.91 -22.48 25.19
N PRO A 517 -17.10 -22.98 25.59
CA PRO A 517 -17.48 -23.06 27.00
C PRO A 517 -16.75 -24.17 27.76
N SER A 518 -16.09 -25.09 27.06
CA SER A 518 -15.46 -26.26 27.66
C SER A 518 -14.26 -26.72 26.82
N ARG A 519 -13.48 -27.65 27.37
CA ARG A 519 -12.34 -28.28 26.68
C ARG A 519 -12.76 -29.36 25.69
N GLU A 520 -14.00 -29.84 25.78
CA GLU A 520 -14.59 -30.74 24.78
C GLU A 520 -15.33 -29.88 23.77
N VAL A 521 -14.87 -29.91 22.53
CA VAL A 521 -15.43 -29.08 21.45
C VAL A 521 -15.73 -29.92 20.21
N GLN A 522 -16.83 -29.58 19.55
CA GLN A 522 -17.20 -30.17 18.28
C GLN A 522 -16.70 -29.25 17.16
N LEU A 523 -15.81 -29.77 16.31
CA LEU A 523 -15.45 -29.10 15.07
C LEU A 523 -16.57 -29.30 14.04
N SER A 524 -16.69 -28.35 13.11
CA SER A 524 -17.39 -28.55 11.84
C SER A 524 -16.40 -28.30 10.70
N VAL A 525 -16.24 -29.30 9.85
CA VAL A 525 -15.26 -29.35 8.78
C VAL A 525 -16.00 -29.36 7.46
N ALA A 526 -15.96 -28.24 6.76
CA ALA A 526 -16.47 -28.15 5.42
C ALA A 526 -15.31 -28.28 4.43
N VAL A 527 -15.51 -29.08 3.40
CA VAL A 527 -14.62 -29.17 2.25
C VAL A 527 -15.45 -28.71 1.07
N SER A 528 -14.96 -27.72 0.32
CA SER A 528 -15.68 -27.24 -0.88
C SER A 528 -15.89 -28.38 -1.88
N ASP A 529 -16.78 -28.18 -2.87
CA ASP A 529 -17.26 -29.17 -3.85
C ASP A 529 -16.16 -29.75 -4.79
N GLY A 530 -14.89 -29.75 -4.39
CA GLY A 530 -13.76 -30.33 -5.09
C GLY A 530 -13.77 -31.86 -5.06
N THR A 531 -13.52 -32.46 -6.22
CA THR A 531 -13.09 -33.86 -6.36
C THR A 531 -11.54 -33.91 -6.37
N PRO A 532 -10.90 -34.87 -5.68
CA PRO A 532 -11.47 -36.00 -4.93
C PRO A 532 -11.99 -35.61 -3.54
N GLN A 533 -13.07 -36.28 -3.12
CA GLN A 533 -13.62 -36.15 -1.78
C GLN A 533 -12.60 -36.63 -0.72
N PRO A 534 -12.52 -35.97 0.45
CA PRO A 534 -11.60 -36.37 1.51
C PRO A 534 -11.95 -37.78 2.01
N LYS A 535 -10.93 -38.63 2.15
CA LYS A 535 -11.08 -40.00 2.70
C LYS A 535 -10.51 -40.11 4.10
N VAL A 536 -9.46 -39.35 4.39
CA VAL A 536 -8.77 -39.34 5.67
C VAL A 536 -8.59 -37.92 6.19
N MET A 537 -8.38 -37.79 7.49
CA MET A 537 -8.05 -36.53 8.14
C MET A 537 -7.03 -36.72 9.28
N GLN A 538 -6.36 -35.64 9.64
CA GLN A 538 -5.53 -35.54 10.84
C GLN A 538 -5.80 -34.21 11.54
N ILE A 539 -5.75 -34.25 12.87
CA ILE A 539 -5.98 -33.08 13.72
C ILE A 539 -4.79 -32.92 14.66
N ARG A 540 -4.46 -31.68 14.97
CA ARG A 540 -3.39 -31.29 15.88
C ARG A 540 -3.87 -30.17 16.82
N PRO A 541 -4.26 -30.50 18.06
CA PRO A 541 -4.45 -29.54 19.13
C PRO A 541 -3.11 -29.17 19.80
N GLY A 542 -2.82 -27.88 19.90
CA GLY A 542 -1.56 -27.31 20.37
C GLY A 542 -0.37 -27.54 19.43
N ASN A 543 0.84 -27.38 19.95
CA ASN A 543 2.10 -27.56 19.21
C ASN A 543 2.57 -29.03 19.15
N GLY A 544 1.68 -29.99 19.38
CA GLY A 544 2.00 -31.42 19.46
C GLY A 544 2.26 -32.10 18.12
N LYS A 545 2.29 -33.44 18.11
CA LYS A 545 2.31 -34.22 16.86
C LYS A 545 0.90 -34.28 16.26
N TRP A 546 0.81 -34.44 14.94
CA TRP A 546 -0.45 -34.78 14.28
C TRP A 546 -1.01 -36.10 14.84
N SER A 547 -2.32 -36.18 14.97
CA SER A 547 -3.00 -37.46 15.26
C SER A 547 -2.62 -38.52 14.22
N SER A 548 -2.82 -39.80 14.55
CA SER A 548 -2.83 -40.85 13.54
C SER A 548 -3.84 -40.51 12.45
N SER A 549 -3.53 -40.87 11.20
CA SER A 549 -4.49 -40.77 10.09
C SER A 549 -5.74 -41.58 10.44
N ARG A 550 -6.91 -40.96 10.32
CA ARG A 550 -8.21 -41.59 10.56
C ARG A 550 -9.20 -41.25 9.43
N PRO A 551 -10.32 -41.98 9.29
CA PRO A 551 -11.36 -41.64 8.32
C PRO A 551 -11.81 -40.18 8.45
N PHE A 552 -12.15 -39.55 7.33
CA PHE A 552 -12.72 -38.20 7.33
C PHE A 552 -14.07 -38.21 8.07
N GLU A 553 -14.22 -37.32 9.05
CA GLU A 553 -15.46 -37.06 9.76
C GLU A 553 -15.79 -35.56 9.56
N PRO A 554 -17.02 -35.20 9.16
CA PRO A 554 -17.39 -33.80 8.94
C PRO A 554 -17.48 -33.02 10.25
N ASP A 555 -17.85 -33.66 11.36
CA ASP A 555 -18.00 -32.98 12.65
C ASP A 555 -17.23 -33.73 13.76
N PRO A 556 -15.89 -33.72 13.77
CA PRO A 556 -15.13 -34.47 14.75
C PRO A 556 -15.14 -33.80 16.14
N ALA A 557 -15.35 -34.60 17.18
CA ALA A 557 -15.12 -34.18 18.55
C ALA A 557 -13.61 -34.17 18.86
N ILE A 558 -13.16 -33.16 19.58
CA ILE A 558 -11.77 -33.06 20.07
C ILE A 558 -11.72 -32.57 21.52
N SER A 559 -10.72 -33.06 22.25
CA SER A 559 -10.41 -32.62 23.61
C SER A 559 -9.18 -31.70 23.58
N LEU A 560 -9.32 -30.50 24.14
CA LEU A 560 -8.26 -29.48 24.15
C LEU A 560 -7.30 -29.70 25.34
N PRO A 561 -5.96 -29.55 25.16
CA PRO A 561 -4.96 -29.84 26.20
C PRO A 561 -5.13 -29.01 27.47
N VAL A 562 -5.13 -29.66 28.64
CA VAL A 562 -5.27 -29.03 29.96
C VAL A 562 -4.11 -28.08 30.27
N GLY A 563 -4.39 -27.00 31.01
CA GLY A 563 -3.37 -26.03 31.48
C GLY A 563 -3.06 -24.88 30.52
N GLN A 564 -3.71 -24.83 29.35
CA GLN A 564 -3.63 -23.71 28.40
C GLN A 564 -4.99 -23.01 28.29
N SER A 565 -4.99 -21.67 28.33
CA SER A 565 -6.18 -20.83 28.16
C SER A 565 -6.51 -20.55 26.70
N ALA A 566 -5.53 -20.66 25.79
CA ALA A 566 -5.68 -20.59 24.34
C ALA A 566 -4.93 -21.75 23.68
N VAL A 567 -5.60 -22.46 22.76
CA VAL A 567 -5.08 -23.67 22.10
C VAL A 567 -5.19 -23.50 20.59
N ALA A 568 -4.06 -23.57 19.87
CA ALA A 568 -4.08 -23.66 18.41
C ALA A 568 -4.63 -25.01 17.97
N VAL A 569 -5.61 -25.04 17.07
CA VAL A 569 -6.16 -26.29 16.51
C VAL A 569 -5.92 -26.26 15.01
N GLN A 570 -5.26 -27.30 14.50
CA GLN A 570 -5.02 -27.47 13.07
C GLN A 570 -5.61 -28.76 12.54
N LEU A 571 -6.10 -28.73 11.31
CA LEU A 571 -6.71 -29.88 10.63
C LEU A 571 -6.27 -29.93 9.18
N ARG A 572 -5.98 -31.14 8.69
CA ARG A 572 -5.77 -31.40 7.25
C ARG A 572 -6.56 -32.62 6.80
N VAL A 573 -6.97 -32.62 5.54
CA VAL A 573 -7.68 -33.74 4.90
C VAL A 573 -6.84 -34.34 3.79
N GLY A 574 -7.03 -35.61 3.48
CA GLY A 574 -6.24 -36.31 2.47
C GLY A 574 -7.03 -37.34 1.68
N CYS A 575 -6.50 -37.73 0.53
CA CYS A 575 -6.97 -38.91 -0.19
C CYS A 575 -6.26 -40.19 0.32
N ALA A 576 -6.78 -41.36 -0.02
CA ALA A 576 -6.23 -42.65 0.42
C ALA A 576 -4.80 -42.93 -0.11
N GLU A 577 -4.28 -42.10 -1.02
CA GLU A 577 -2.98 -42.24 -1.70
C GLU A 577 -1.87 -41.35 -1.08
N GLY A 578 -2.12 -40.68 0.04
CA GLY A 578 -1.09 -39.94 0.79
C GLY A 578 -0.91 -38.46 0.42
N ASN A 579 -1.75 -37.91 -0.46
CA ASN A 579 -1.78 -36.47 -0.75
C ASN A 579 -2.67 -35.74 0.27
N TRP A 580 -2.14 -34.72 0.93
CA TRP A 580 -2.80 -33.93 1.96
C TRP A 580 -3.09 -32.50 1.49
N SER A 581 -4.21 -31.92 1.94
CA SER A 581 -4.49 -30.49 1.82
C SER A 581 -3.49 -29.67 2.65
N PRO A 582 -3.28 -28.38 2.34
CA PRO A 582 -2.76 -27.43 3.31
C PRO A 582 -3.59 -27.48 4.62
N PRO A 583 -2.96 -27.30 5.79
CA PRO A 583 -3.68 -27.34 7.06
C PRO A 583 -4.55 -26.08 7.21
N ALA A 584 -5.80 -26.29 7.64
CA ALA A 584 -6.64 -25.23 8.20
C ALA A 584 -6.29 -25.03 9.68
N GLY A 585 -6.35 -23.80 10.18
CA GLY A 585 -5.99 -23.46 11.56
C GLY A 585 -6.98 -22.50 12.22
N MET A 586 -7.20 -22.69 13.52
CA MET A 586 -7.94 -21.78 14.40
C MET A 586 -7.25 -21.67 15.77
N ILE A 587 -7.58 -20.66 16.57
CA ILE A 587 -7.25 -20.60 18.00
C ILE A 587 -8.55 -20.76 18.79
N VAL A 588 -8.54 -21.64 19.79
CA VAL A 588 -9.69 -21.85 20.69
C VAL A 588 -9.33 -21.41 22.10
N ARG A 589 -10.10 -20.47 22.65
CA ARG A 589 -10.04 -20.00 24.04
C ARG A 589 -11.12 -20.70 24.86
N VAL A 590 -10.77 -21.19 26.05
CA VAL A 590 -11.69 -21.95 26.91
C VAL A 590 -12.25 -21.04 28.01
N ALA A 591 -13.57 -20.83 28.02
CA ALA A 591 -14.30 -19.92 28.91
C ALA A 591 -14.97 -20.62 30.10
N ASP A 592 -14.24 -21.49 30.79
CA ASP A 592 -14.76 -22.22 31.95
C ASP A 592 -14.85 -21.29 33.18
N GLY A 593 -16.05 -20.77 33.47
CA GLY A 593 -16.31 -19.89 34.62
C GLY A 593 -16.36 -18.38 34.32
N GLY A 594 -16.32 -17.96 33.05
CA GLY A 594 -16.32 -16.55 32.65
C GLY A 594 -14.97 -15.85 32.84
N PRO A 595 -14.82 -14.61 32.33
CA PRO A 595 -13.54 -13.89 32.30
C PRO A 595 -13.09 -13.50 33.71
N GLN A 596 -11.83 -13.78 34.06
CA GLN A 596 -11.25 -13.47 35.37
C GLN A 596 -10.20 -12.37 35.27
N LEU A 597 -10.07 -11.59 36.35
CA LEU A 597 -8.94 -10.68 36.51
C LEU A 597 -7.65 -11.48 36.71
N THR A 598 -6.57 -11.07 36.04
CA THR A 598 -5.24 -11.66 36.24
C THR A 598 -4.48 -11.05 37.43
N GLY A 599 -4.99 -9.94 37.97
CA GLY A 599 -4.49 -9.26 39.16
C GLY A 599 -5.47 -8.19 39.66
N GLU A 600 -5.16 -7.55 40.78
CA GLU A 600 -6.00 -6.46 41.33
C GLU A 600 -6.04 -5.25 40.36
N PRO A 601 -7.19 -4.58 40.19
CA PRO A 601 -7.28 -3.37 39.38
C PRO A 601 -6.40 -2.26 39.95
N ILE A 602 -5.63 -1.61 39.09
CA ILE A 602 -4.86 -0.41 39.45
C ILE A 602 -5.79 0.78 39.32
N VAL A 603 -6.00 1.51 40.41
CA VAL A 603 -6.86 2.70 40.45
C VAL A 603 -6.01 3.96 40.60
N HIS A 604 -5.94 4.75 39.53
CA HIS A 604 -5.32 6.07 39.56
C HIS A 604 -6.39 7.11 39.86
N THR A 605 -6.10 8.08 40.73
CA THR A 605 -7.06 9.11 41.17
C THR A 605 -6.40 10.48 41.23
N ASN A 606 -7.18 11.52 40.94
CA ASN A 606 -6.87 12.90 41.27
C ASN A 606 -8.17 13.63 41.63
N ARG A 607 -8.11 14.95 41.87
CA ARG A 607 -9.29 15.76 42.21
C ARG A 607 -10.38 15.80 41.14
N ASP A 608 -10.09 15.42 39.90
CA ASP A 608 -10.96 15.51 38.73
C ASP A 608 -11.53 14.15 38.29
N GLY A 609 -11.07 13.04 38.86
CA GLY A 609 -11.63 11.72 38.58
C GLY A 609 -10.80 10.54 39.05
N ALA A 610 -11.17 9.37 38.53
CA ALA A 610 -10.47 8.10 38.73
C ALA A 610 -10.42 7.29 37.43
N VAL A 611 -9.34 6.54 37.21
CA VAL A 611 -9.23 5.59 36.11
C VAL A 611 -8.78 4.23 36.62
N PHE A 612 -9.48 3.20 36.18
CA PHE A 612 -9.32 1.81 36.60
C PHE A 612 -8.66 1.04 35.47
N VAL A 613 -7.47 0.51 35.70
CA VAL A 613 -6.73 -0.28 34.72
C VAL A 613 -6.60 -1.71 35.19
N PHE A 614 -6.94 -2.66 34.34
CA PHE A 614 -6.98 -4.08 34.69
C PHE A 614 -6.80 -5.00 33.47
N GLU A 615 -6.37 -6.23 33.75
CA GLU A 615 -6.10 -7.27 32.76
C GLU A 615 -6.96 -8.52 33.05
N THR A 616 -7.45 -9.18 32.00
CA THR A 616 -8.26 -10.40 32.08
C THR A 616 -7.67 -11.56 31.29
N ASP A 617 -7.95 -12.78 31.73
CA ASP A 617 -7.47 -14.03 31.10
C ASP A 617 -8.18 -14.36 29.77
N LEU A 618 -9.39 -13.86 29.62
CA LEU A 618 -10.23 -13.97 28.43
C LEU A 618 -10.61 -12.58 27.93
N PRO A 619 -10.75 -12.40 26.61
CA PRO A 619 -11.43 -11.22 26.09
C PRO A 619 -12.79 -11.06 26.79
N CYS A 620 -13.02 -9.91 27.43
CA CYS A 620 -14.35 -9.52 27.94
C CYS A 620 -14.77 -8.08 27.55
N ALA A 621 -16.08 -7.83 27.58
CA ALA A 621 -16.62 -6.51 27.81
C ALA A 621 -16.63 -6.27 29.32
N ALA A 622 -16.37 -5.05 29.75
CA ALA A 622 -16.35 -4.68 31.16
C ALA A 622 -17.25 -3.47 31.38
N ALA A 623 -17.87 -3.41 32.55
CA ALA A 623 -18.55 -2.23 33.04
C ALA A 623 -18.09 -1.96 34.47
N LEU A 624 -17.98 -0.69 34.83
CA LEU A 624 -17.70 -0.24 36.18
C LEU A 624 -19.02 0.20 36.83
N GLU A 625 -19.43 -0.48 37.89
CA GLU A 625 -20.52 -0.03 38.74
C GLU A 625 -19.93 0.71 39.95
N PHE A 626 -20.45 1.89 40.25
CA PHE A 626 -19.95 2.72 41.36
C PHE A 626 -21.06 3.51 42.07
N GLY A 627 -20.78 3.97 43.28
CA GLY A 627 -21.67 4.84 44.06
C GLY A 627 -21.13 5.18 45.45
N LEU A 628 -21.77 6.09 46.18
CA LEU A 628 -21.36 6.49 47.54
C LEU A 628 -21.51 5.37 48.59
N THR A 629 -22.16 4.27 48.23
CA THR A 629 -22.34 3.07 49.07
C THR A 629 -22.13 1.83 48.21
N SER A 630 -21.87 0.68 48.83
CA SER A 630 -21.76 -0.63 48.16
C SER A 630 -23.04 -1.16 47.51
N ARG A 631 -24.15 -0.38 47.55
CA ARG A 631 -25.31 -0.62 46.69
C ARG A 631 -25.08 -0.13 45.26
N TYR A 632 -24.02 0.66 45.05
CA TYR A 632 -23.73 1.36 43.81
C TYR A 632 -24.94 2.20 43.37
N GLY A 633 -24.89 2.78 42.17
CA GLY A 633 -26.01 3.58 41.65
C GLY A 633 -25.76 4.16 40.27
N SER A 634 -24.54 4.02 39.76
CA SER A 634 -24.14 4.43 38.43
C SER A 634 -23.33 3.32 37.77
N THR A 635 -23.40 3.25 36.45
CA THR A 635 -22.69 2.25 35.64
C THR A 635 -22.02 2.95 34.47
N VAL A 636 -20.70 2.77 34.32
CA VAL A 636 -19.95 3.17 33.14
C VAL A 636 -19.63 1.92 32.35
N PRO A 637 -20.25 1.67 31.18
CA PRO A 637 -19.80 0.60 30.31
C PRO A 637 -18.43 0.94 29.72
N LEU A 638 -17.60 -0.06 29.41
CA LEU A 638 -16.50 0.15 28.47
C LEU A 638 -17.09 0.74 27.20
N PRO A 639 -16.58 1.88 26.72
CA PRO A 639 -16.95 2.36 25.40
C PRO A 639 -16.67 1.24 24.39
N LYS A 640 -17.46 1.18 23.30
CA LYS A 640 -17.12 0.30 22.17
C LYS A 640 -15.81 0.79 21.55
N GLN A 641 -14.68 0.33 22.07
CA GLN A 641 -13.36 0.72 21.58
C GLN A 641 -12.81 -0.35 20.64
N ALA A 642 -12.01 0.10 19.69
CA ALA A 642 -11.34 -0.68 18.67
C ALA A 642 -10.25 -1.61 19.26
N GLN A 643 -10.19 -2.88 18.88
CA GLN A 643 -9.17 -3.88 19.30
C GLN A 643 -7.73 -3.35 19.16
N ARG A 644 -6.86 -3.76 20.09
CA ARG A 644 -5.40 -3.56 20.02
C ARG A 644 -4.75 -4.92 19.76
N VAL A 645 -3.93 -5.03 18.72
CA VAL A 645 -3.17 -6.27 18.43
C VAL A 645 -1.69 -5.94 18.54
N TRP A 646 -0.99 -6.70 19.38
CA TRP A 646 0.46 -6.71 19.48
C TRP A 646 1.02 -7.76 18.52
N THR A 647 2.04 -7.43 17.73
CA THR A 647 2.67 -8.39 16.80
C THR A 647 4.15 -8.57 17.09
N GLU A 648 4.55 -9.80 17.44
CA GLU A 648 5.95 -10.21 17.65
C GLU A 648 6.81 -10.04 16.40
N GLN A 649 6.21 -10.12 15.21
CA GLN A 649 6.95 -10.16 13.95
C GLN A 649 7.43 -8.80 13.44
N LEU A 650 6.96 -7.70 14.03
CA LEU A 650 7.36 -6.33 13.67
C LEU A 650 7.44 -5.45 14.94
N THR A 651 8.55 -5.58 15.66
CA THR A 651 9.11 -4.61 16.63
C THR A 651 8.26 -4.23 17.86
N GLY A 652 7.22 -4.97 18.24
CA GLY A 652 6.57 -4.80 19.54
C GLY A 652 5.56 -3.66 19.68
N ASP A 653 4.85 -3.29 18.61
CA ASP A 653 3.86 -2.19 18.58
C ASP A 653 2.40 -2.64 18.69
N TRP A 654 1.52 -1.67 19.02
CA TRP A 654 0.07 -1.80 18.99
C TRP A 654 -0.53 -1.07 17.77
N PHE A 655 -1.44 -1.71 17.03
CA PHE A 655 -2.34 -1.03 16.09
C PHE A 655 -3.81 -1.21 16.48
N THR A 656 -4.64 -0.22 16.12
CA THR A 656 -6.06 -0.17 16.47
C THR A 656 -6.93 -0.69 15.31
N ARG A 657 -7.63 -1.81 15.49
CA ARG A 657 -8.59 -2.43 14.53
C ARG A 657 -10.01 -2.48 15.11
N ALA A 658 -11.06 -2.80 14.34
CA ALA A 658 -12.48 -2.83 14.75
C ALA A 658 -12.84 -3.17 16.22
N THR A 659 -14.03 -2.74 16.65
CA THR A 659 -14.61 -3.00 17.98
C THR A 659 -14.68 -4.50 18.29
N SER A 660 -13.79 -4.99 19.16
CA SER A 660 -13.92 -6.30 19.79
C SER A 660 -13.42 -6.26 21.24
N ILE A 661 -13.91 -7.24 21.97
CA ILE A 661 -13.71 -7.57 23.37
C ILE A 661 -12.19 -7.72 23.68
N ARG A 662 -11.67 -7.18 24.80
CA ARG A 662 -10.21 -7.08 25.12
C ARG A 662 -9.82 -7.83 26.40
N THR A 663 -8.53 -8.14 26.54
CA THR A 663 -7.92 -8.60 27.80
C THR A 663 -7.38 -7.43 28.64
N SER A 664 -6.87 -6.36 28.01
CA SER A 664 -6.43 -5.14 28.69
C SER A 664 -7.48 -4.04 28.60
N SER A 665 -7.85 -3.43 29.73
CA SER A 665 -8.93 -2.44 29.82
C SER A 665 -8.61 -1.28 30.74
N ALA A 666 -9.07 -0.08 30.36
CA ALA A 666 -9.05 1.13 31.17
C ALA A 666 -10.45 1.78 31.19
N LEU A 667 -10.95 2.14 32.36
CA LEU A 667 -12.26 2.78 32.56
C LEU A 667 -12.08 4.05 33.38
N ALA A 668 -12.46 5.21 32.83
CA ALA A 668 -12.39 6.48 33.53
C ALA A 668 -13.78 6.93 34.03
N VAL A 669 -13.82 7.47 35.25
CA VAL A 669 -14.97 8.18 35.84
C VAL A 669 -14.51 9.57 36.22
N LEU A 670 -15.10 10.57 35.57
CA LEU A 670 -14.65 11.96 35.64
C LEU A 670 -15.73 12.85 36.25
N VAL A 671 -15.34 13.98 36.85
CA VAL A 671 -16.27 15.05 37.22
C VAL A 671 -17.08 15.48 35.98
N PRO A 672 -18.42 15.68 36.07
CA PRO A 672 -19.24 15.68 37.28
C PRO A 672 -19.92 14.35 37.64
N GLN A 673 -19.55 13.22 37.03
CA GLN A 673 -20.11 11.90 37.40
C GLN A 673 -19.76 11.53 38.85
N VAL A 674 -18.64 12.07 39.34
CA VAL A 674 -18.15 11.99 40.71
C VAL A 674 -17.85 13.39 41.24
N GLU A 675 -17.80 13.52 42.57
CA GLU A 675 -17.47 14.76 43.27
C GLU A 675 -16.06 14.68 43.89
N SER A 676 -15.31 15.76 43.75
CA SER A 676 -13.98 15.90 44.36
C SER A 676 -14.06 15.79 45.89
N GLY A 677 -13.09 15.10 46.49
CA GLY A 677 -12.99 14.84 47.93
C GLY A 677 -13.92 13.75 48.47
N LYS A 678 -14.71 13.08 47.62
CA LYS A 678 -15.58 11.97 48.05
C LYS A 678 -14.91 10.61 47.84
N THR A 679 -15.34 9.64 48.64
CA THR A 679 -15.00 8.22 48.48
C THR A 679 -16.21 7.46 47.95
N TYR A 680 -15.97 6.60 46.97
CA TYR A 680 -16.97 5.78 46.30
C TYR A 680 -16.62 4.31 46.44
N HIS A 681 -17.66 3.47 46.48
CA HIS A 681 -17.58 2.03 46.30
C HIS A 681 -17.65 1.71 44.81
N TYR A 682 -16.93 0.66 44.37
CA TYR A 682 -16.94 0.19 42.99
C TYR A 682 -16.85 -1.33 42.87
N ARG A 683 -17.28 -1.83 41.71
CA ARG A 683 -16.97 -3.19 41.23
C ARG A 683 -16.95 -3.23 39.70
N LEU A 684 -16.23 -4.20 39.14
CA LEU A 684 -16.22 -4.48 37.71
C LEU A 684 -17.18 -5.64 37.39
N VAL A 685 -17.91 -5.49 36.30
CA VAL A 685 -18.77 -6.52 35.70
C VAL A 685 -18.17 -6.91 34.36
N LEU A 686 -17.54 -8.07 34.31
CA LEU A 686 -16.88 -8.62 33.15
C LEU A 686 -17.83 -9.60 32.45
N THR A 687 -17.97 -9.50 31.13
CA THR A 687 -18.86 -10.37 30.32
C THR A 687 -18.14 -10.82 29.05
N ASP A 688 -17.98 -12.12 28.86
CA ASP A 688 -17.42 -12.67 27.61
C ASP A 688 -18.47 -12.78 26.48
N ALA A 689 -18.04 -13.20 25.29
CA ALA A 689 -18.91 -13.33 24.12
C ALA A 689 -19.94 -14.47 24.22
N LEU A 690 -19.75 -15.43 25.14
CA LEU A 690 -20.71 -16.49 25.46
C LEU A 690 -21.73 -16.07 26.53
N GLY A 691 -21.58 -14.86 27.08
CA GLY A 691 -22.40 -14.36 28.18
C GLY A 691 -21.95 -14.85 29.56
N GLY A 692 -20.79 -15.50 29.67
CA GLY A 692 -20.14 -15.80 30.93
C GLY A 692 -19.81 -14.49 31.65
N LYS A 693 -20.18 -14.40 32.93
CA LYS A 693 -20.07 -13.18 33.72
C LYS A 693 -19.25 -13.37 34.97
N THR A 694 -18.38 -12.41 35.24
CA THR A 694 -17.65 -12.29 36.50
C THR A 694 -17.93 -10.92 37.09
N VAL A 695 -18.28 -10.89 38.37
CA VAL A 695 -18.48 -9.65 39.12
C VAL A 695 -17.41 -9.61 40.21
N THR A 696 -16.57 -8.58 40.21
CA THR A 696 -15.49 -8.48 41.19
C THR A 696 -16.05 -8.17 42.59
N PRO A 697 -15.27 -8.43 43.66
CA PRO A 697 -15.56 -7.92 44.99
C PRO A 697 -15.71 -6.38 45.01
N ASP A 698 -16.37 -5.87 46.05
CA ASP A 698 -16.48 -4.44 46.34
C ASP A 698 -15.09 -3.87 46.68
N GLY A 699 -14.72 -2.80 45.99
CA GLY A 699 -13.55 -1.98 46.30
C GLY A 699 -13.96 -0.53 46.57
N THR A 700 -13.02 0.29 47.02
CA THR A 700 -13.26 1.73 47.23
C THR A 700 -12.19 2.58 46.56
N PHE A 701 -12.58 3.78 46.11
CA PHE A 701 -11.64 4.80 45.59
C PHE A 701 -12.05 6.20 46.07
N SER A 702 -11.08 7.09 46.22
CA SER A 702 -11.32 8.49 46.60
C SER A 702 -10.93 9.42 45.46
N VAL A 703 -11.82 10.35 45.09
CA VAL A 703 -11.55 11.35 44.05
C VAL A 703 -10.79 12.52 44.69
N ALA A 704 -9.50 12.32 44.92
CA ALA A 704 -8.64 13.29 45.59
C ALA A 704 -7.21 13.17 45.04
N GLY A 705 -6.40 14.21 45.27
CA GLY A 705 -5.02 14.27 44.78
C GLY A 705 -4.83 15.34 43.70
N GLU A 706 -3.58 15.64 43.39
CA GLU A 706 -3.22 16.63 42.38
C GLU A 706 -2.94 15.94 41.03
N PRO A 707 -3.15 16.63 39.90
CA PRO A 707 -2.74 16.11 38.60
C PRO A 707 -1.26 15.75 38.56
N THR A 708 -0.94 14.67 37.86
CA THR A 708 0.40 14.07 37.83
C THR A 708 1.10 14.35 36.50
N ARG A 709 2.44 14.45 36.54
CA ARG A 709 3.28 14.48 35.34
C ARG A 709 3.98 13.13 35.18
N TYR A 710 3.65 12.41 34.11
CA TYR A 710 4.25 11.14 33.73
C TYR A 710 5.35 11.37 32.69
N TYR A 711 6.45 10.62 32.81
CA TYR A 711 7.57 10.62 31.87
C TYR A 711 7.62 9.32 31.08
N ILE A 712 7.79 9.47 29.76
CA ILE A 712 7.78 8.36 28.81
C ILE A 712 9.11 8.40 28.04
N SER A 713 9.82 7.28 27.89
CA SER A 713 11.07 7.15 27.11
C SER A 713 11.08 5.83 26.33
N PRO A 714 11.66 5.75 25.12
CA PRO A 714 11.77 4.49 24.37
C PRO A 714 12.48 3.36 25.14
N GLU A 715 13.34 3.71 26.08
CA GLU A 715 14.16 2.85 26.94
C GLU A 715 13.52 2.60 28.31
N GLY A 716 12.33 3.19 28.56
CA GLY A 716 11.55 2.96 29.77
C GLY A 716 11.00 1.54 29.85
N VAL A 717 10.30 1.26 30.96
CA VAL A 717 9.68 -0.05 31.21
C VAL A 717 8.22 0.15 31.63
N ASP A 718 7.31 -0.46 30.87
CA ASP A 718 5.89 -0.48 31.24
C ASP A 718 5.65 -1.45 32.42
N ALA A 719 4.63 -1.19 33.23
CA ALA A 719 4.24 -1.97 34.43
C ALA A 719 5.23 -1.97 35.61
N GLU A 720 6.55 -2.03 35.37
CA GLU A 720 7.57 -1.98 36.43
C GLU A 720 8.01 -0.54 36.74
N GLY A 721 7.98 0.36 35.75
CA GLY A 721 8.23 1.78 35.95
C GLY A 721 7.06 2.47 36.68
N ASN A 722 7.36 3.55 37.42
CA ASN A 722 6.36 4.37 38.11
C ASN A 722 5.99 5.66 37.36
N GLY A 723 6.56 5.88 36.18
CA GLY A 723 6.27 7.04 35.33
C GLY A 723 6.96 8.32 35.79
N THR A 724 7.92 8.24 36.72
CA THR A 724 8.77 9.38 37.07
C THR A 724 9.89 9.59 36.06
N LYS A 725 10.57 10.73 36.10
CA LYS A 725 11.68 11.00 35.17
C LYS A 725 12.86 10.01 35.30
N ASN A 726 13.05 9.43 36.49
CA ASN A 726 14.12 8.44 36.75
C ASN A 726 13.70 7.01 36.42
N GLU A 727 12.40 6.71 36.46
CA GLU A 727 11.82 5.41 36.14
C GLU A 727 10.65 5.61 35.16
N PRO A 728 10.93 6.09 33.93
CA PRO A 728 9.90 6.43 32.96
C PRO A 728 9.18 5.18 32.46
N TRP A 729 7.93 5.37 32.05
CA TRP A 729 7.23 4.35 31.27
C TRP A 729 7.78 4.29 29.85
N ARG A 730 7.52 3.17 29.17
CA ARG A 730 8.02 2.97 27.80
C ARG A 730 7.08 3.57 26.76
N SER A 731 5.78 3.28 26.90
CA SER A 731 4.83 3.53 25.83
C SER A 731 3.88 4.70 26.13
N LEU A 732 3.68 5.56 25.12
CA LEU A 732 2.70 6.64 25.17
C LEU A 732 1.28 6.12 25.42
N GLN A 733 0.93 4.98 24.83
CA GLN A 733 -0.39 4.37 25.04
C GLN A 733 -0.62 3.99 26.51
N PHE A 734 0.39 3.41 27.17
CA PHE A 734 0.30 3.03 28.58
C PHE A 734 0.03 4.23 29.49
N ALA A 735 0.66 5.37 29.18
CA ALA A 735 0.41 6.64 29.86
C ALA A 735 -0.99 7.20 29.53
N ALA A 736 -1.39 7.20 28.25
CA ALA A 736 -2.68 7.71 27.79
C ALA A 736 -3.87 6.98 28.43
N ASP A 737 -3.76 5.67 28.61
CA ASP A 737 -4.79 4.86 29.29
C ASP A 737 -4.98 5.22 30.77
N ARG A 738 -3.99 5.85 31.38
CA ARG A 738 -3.94 6.19 32.81
C ARG A 738 -4.11 7.68 33.10
N ALA A 739 -4.11 8.51 32.07
CA ALA A 739 -4.18 9.96 32.24
C ALA A 739 -5.58 10.39 32.70
N LEU A 740 -5.62 11.25 33.70
CA LEU A 740 -6.80 11.94 34.17
C LEU A 740 -6.76 13.43 33.75
N PRO A 741 -7.90 14.15 33.77
CA PRO A 741 -7.91 15.59 33.53
C PRO A 741 -6.86 16.32 34.36
N GLY A 742 -6.15 17.25 33.72
CA GLY A 742 -5.03 18.00 34.28
C GLY A 742 -3.67 17.30 34.21
N ASP A 743 -3.61 15.99 33.96
CA ASP A 743 -2.35 15.26 33.89
C ASP A 743 -1.52 15.67 32.68
N ARG A 744 -0.19 15.52 32.83
CA ARG A 744 0.79 15.80 31.77
C ARG A 744 1.58 14.53 31.44
N ILE A 745 1.64 14.19 30.17
CA ILE A 745 2.44 13.12 29.59
C ILE A 745 3.62 13.78 28.87
N ALA A 746 4.79 13.73 29.49
CA ALA A 746 6.03 14.30 28.98
C ALA A 746 6.89 13.22 28.31
N LEU A 747 7.01 13.30 26.99
CA LEU A 747 7.87 12.41 26.21
C LEU A 747 9.31 12.93 26.24
N LEU A 748 10.23 12.06 26.65
CA LEU A 748 11.67 12.32 26.62
C LEU A 748 12.19 12.21 25.17
N PRO A 749 13.38 12.78 24.86
CA PRO A 749 13.97 12.67 23.52
C PRO A 749 13.98 11.22 23.03
N GLY A 750 13.51 10.97 21.81
CA GLY A 750 13.45 9.61 21.27
C GLY A 750 12.45 9.38 20.15
N PHE A 751 12.48 8.14 19.65
CA PHE A 751 11.61 7.63 18.60
C PHE A 751 10.49 6.78 19.20
N TYR A 752 9.26 7.13 18.88
CA TYR A 752 8.05 6.47 19.34
C TYR A 752 7.29 5.91 18.15
N PRO A 753 7.52 4.64 17.79
CA PRO A 753 6.84 4.04 16.65
C PRO A 753 5.37 3.73 16.95
N GLY A 754 4.57 3.66 15.88
CA GLY A 754 3.20 3.14 15.95
C GLY A 754 2.13 4.21 16.23
N GLN A 755 1.00 3.77 16.77
CA GLN A 755 -0.16 4.63 17.05
C GLN A 755 -0.47 4.65 18.55
N ALA A 756 -0.70 5.84 19.11
CA ALA A 756 -1.35 6.01 20.40
C ALA A 756 -2.78 6.53 20.22
N SER A 757 -3.71 5.99 21.01
CA SER A 757 -5.13 6.35 20.99
C SER A 757 -5.59 6.84 22.35
N LEU A 758 -6.30 7.97 22.36
CA LEU A 758 -7.01 8.48 23.52
C LEU A 758 -8.51 8.20 23.34
N THR A 759 -9.12 7.76 24.43
CA THR A 759 -10.53 7.34 24.45
C THR A 759 -11.35 8.05 25.51
N HIS A 760 -10.70 8.96 26.22
CA HIS A 760 -11.26 9.90 27.18
C HIS A 760 -10.38 11.15 27.15
N GLY A 761 -11.00 12.26 27.53
CA GLY A 761 -10.38 13.58 27.45
C GLY A 761 -10.15 14.21 28.81
N GLY A 762 -9.68 15.46 28.78
CA GLY A 762 -9.66 16.33 29.95
C GLY A 762 -11.02 16.97 30.22
N LEU A 763 -11.00 17.96 31.10
CA LEU A 763 -12.15 18.82 31.40
C LEU A 763 -11.80 20.27 31.05
N SER A 764 -12.83 21.11 30.94
CA SER A 764 -12.63 22.56 30.77
C SER A 764 -11.76 23.12 31.89
N GLY A 765 -10.66 23.77 31.54
CA GLY A 765 -9.66 24.29 32.48
C GLY A 765 -8.62 23.28 32.98
N THR A 766 -8.85 21.97 32.82
CA THR A 766 -7.91 20.90 33.19
C THR A 766 -7.73 19.91 32.03
N PRO A 767 -7.10 20.33 30.91
CA PRO A 767 -6.88 19.44 29.78
C PRO A 767 -5.86 18.35 30.10
N ILE A 768 -5.99 17.19 29.45
CA ILE A 768 -4.89 16.22 29.39
C ILE A 768 -3.85 16.77 28.41
N THR A 769 -2.58 16.86 28.82
CA THR A 769 -1.51 17.40 27.98
C THR A 769 -0.51 16.31 27.58
N ILE A 770 -0.29 16.12 26.29
CA ILE A 770 0.79 15.29 25.71
C ILE A 770 1.82 16.24 25.12
N GLU A 771 3.07 16.14 25.55
CA GLU A 771 4.11 17.09 25.15
C GLU A 771 5.48 16.46 25.05
N ALA A 772 6.33 17.02 24.19
CA ALA A 772 7.76 16.79 24.30
C ALA A 772 8.31 17.50 25.55
N ASP A 773 9.07 16.78 26.41
CA ASP A 773 9.79 17.40 27.54
C ASP A 773 10.86 18.38 27.02
N GLN A 774 11.41 18.10 25.83
CA GLN A 774 12.30 18.97 25.08
C GLN A 774 11.74 19.14 23.64
N PRO A 775 11.18 20.33 23.30
CA PRO A 775 10.62 20.56 21.96
C PRO A 775 11.59 20.21 20.83
N GLY A 776 11.08 19.56 19.77
CA GLY A 776 11.88 19.18 18.60
C GLY A 776 12.74 17.92 18.76
N THR A 777 12.64 17.21 19.89
CA THR A 777 13.43 15.98 20.14
C THR A 777 12.63 14.68 20.17
N VAL A 778 11.29 14.79 20.05
CA VAL A 778 10.36 13.67 20.13
C VAL A 778 9.77 13.43 18.75
N VAL A 779 9.95 12.21 18.25
CA VAL A 779 9.46 11.78 16.95
C VAL A 779 8.43 10.67 17.12
N MET A 780 7.18 10.96 16.75
CA MET A 780 6.13 9.98 16.54
C MET A 780 6.24 9.46 15.10
N ASP A 781 6.62 8.19 14.93
CA ASP A 781 6.93 7.61 13.62
C ASP A 781 5.90 6.54 13.21
N GLY A 782 5.15 6.84 12.15
CA GLY A 782 4.10 5.97 11.63
C GLY A 782 4.60 4.83 10.74
N ARG A 783 5.89 4.81 10.36
CA ARG A 783 6.56 3.75 9.57
C ARG A 783 5.86 3.34 8.27
N HIS A 784 5.07 4.24 7.69
CA HIS A 784 4.12 3.95 6.60
C HIS A 784 3.15 2.79 6.88
N ALA A 785 2.94 2.43 8.15
CA ALA A 785 2.19 1.25 8.55
C ALA A 785 0.92 1.59 9.33
N VAL A 786 0.88 2.74 10.01
CA VAL A 786 -0.29 3.17 10.78
C VAL A 786 -1.14 4.19 10.04
N ASP A 787 -2.46 4.10 10.21
CA ASP A 787 -3.41 5.09 9.72
C ASP A 787 -3.10 6.47 10.31
N SER A 788 -2.87 6.52 11.63
CA SER A 788 -2.48 7.74 12.33
C SER A 788 -1.49 7.49 13.46
N CYS A 789 -0.64 8.47 13.77
CA CYS A 789 0.29 8.36 14.90
C CYS A 789 -0.44 8.66 16.22
N LEU A 790 -1.34 9.64 16.22
CA LEU A 790 -2.18 9.99 17.37
C LEU A 790 -3.66 10.01 16.96
N ARG A 791 -4.47 9.24 17.68
CA ARG A 791 -5.91 9.14 17.43
C ARG A 791 -6.72 9.51 18.66
N LEU A 792 -7.65 10.44 18.51
CA LEU A 792 -8.55 10.89 19.57
C LEU A 792 -9.98 10.55 19.17
N ASP A 793 -10.66 9.75 19.98
CA ASP A 793 -12.05 9.38 19.78
C ASP A 793 -12.84 9.70 21.05
N GLY A 794 -13.78 10.64 20.97
CA GLY A 794 -14.56 11.07 22.14
C GLY A 794 -13.71 11.69 23.26
N SER A 795 -12.59 12.34 22.93
CA SER A 795 -11.58 12.81 23.89
C SER A 795 -11.50 14.36 23.90
N PRO A 796 -12.44 15.05 24.58
CA PRO A 796 -12.46 16.52 24.63
C PRO A 796 -11.30 17.09 25.45
N HIS A 797 -11.00 18.39 25.30
CA HIS A 797 -10.02 19.11 26.13
C HIS A 797 -8.67 18.39 26.23
N VAL A 798 -8.07 18.07 25.09
CA VAL A 798 -6.71 17.51 25.02
C VAL A 798 -5.78 18.55 24.41
N SER A 799 -4.52 18.57 24.86
CA SER A 799 -3.48 19.41 24.29
C SER A 799 -2.30 18.56 23.84
N ILE A 800 -1.85 18.72 22.59
CA ILE A 800 -0.71 18.00 22.00
C ILE A 800 0.33 19.03 21.59
N LYS A 801 1.56 18.90 22.10
CA LYS A 801 2.59 19.94 21.95
C LYS A 801 4.00 19.43 21.61
N GLY A 802 4.70 20.15 20.74
CA GLY A 802 6.16 20.00 20.61
C GLY A 802 6.62 18.74 19.88
N LEU A 803 5.71 18.02 19.20
CA LEU A 803 5.99 16.72 18.59
C LEU A 803 6.36 16.85 17.12
N GLU A 804 7.33 16.06 16.67
CA GLU A 804 7.45 15.71 15.26
C GLU A 804 6.60 14.47 14.98
N VAL A 805 5.76 14.51 13.95
CA VAL A 805 4.89 13.41 13.54
C VAL A 805 5.14 13.12 12.07
N ARG A 806 5.53 11.89 11.74
CA ARG A 806 5.93 11.55 10.37
C ARG A 806 5.59 10.12 9.96
N TRP A 807 5.66 9.88 8.66
CA TRP A 807 5.47 8.58 8.00
C TRP A 807 4.13 7.89 8.30
N PHE A 808 3.03 8.63 8.37
CA PHE A 808 1.68 8.10 8.56
C PHE A 808 0.97 7.85 7.23
N GLN A 809 0.00 6.93 7.20
CA GLN A 809 -0.77 6.64 5.98
C GLN A 809 -1.92 7.62 5.73
N SER A 810 -2.80 7.84 6.71
CA SER A 810 -4.04 8.60 6.52
C SER A 810 -3.99 9.98 7.18
N ALA A 811 -3.55 10.07 8.43
CA ALA A 811 -3.46 11.33 9.17
C ALA A 811 -2.30 11.31 10.16
N GLY A 812 -1.56 12.41 10.35
CA GLY A 812 -0.58 12.48 11.44
C GLY A 812 -1.27 12.44 12.80
N ILE A 813 -2.23 13.35 12.98
CA ILE A 813 -3.12 13.42 14.14
C ILE A 813 -4.57 13.40 13.66
N TYR A 814 -5.36 12.46 14.19
CA TYR A 814 -6.77 12.29 13.84
C TYR A 814 -7.66 12.49 15.08
N ALA A 815 -8.64 13.39 15.00
CA ALA A 815 -9.59 13.66 16.07
C ALA A 815 -11.03 13.50 15.59
N LEU A 816 -11.82 12.72 16.32
CA LEU A 816 -13.25 12.50 16.09
C LEU A 816 -14.01 12.77 17.39
N LYS A 817 -15.06 13.60 17.31
CA LYS A 817 -15.95 13.92 18.46
C LYS A 817 -15.18 14.35 19.72
N SER A 818 -14.11 15.11 19.51
CA SER A 818 -13.13 15.50 20.52
C SER A 818 -13.02 17.04 20.57
N PRO A 819 -14.07 17.75 21.03
CA PRO A 819 -14.11 19.21 21.02
C PRO A 819 -13.03 19.83 21.92
N ASP A 820 -12.73 21.10 21.66
CA ASP A 820 -11.78 21.90 22.46
C ASP A 820 -10.35 21.29 22.53
N LEU A 821 -9.93 20.64 21.44
CA LEU A 821 -8.58 20.11 21.24
C LEU A 821 -7.61 21.23 20.86
N THR A 822 -6.39 21.22 21.40
CA THR A 822 -5.29 22.09 20.98
C THR A 822 -4.13 21.26 20.43
N ILE A 823 -3.68 21.56 19.21
CA ILE A 823 -2.43 21.03 18.64
C ILE A 823 -1.51 22.22 18.41
N ALA A 824 -0.36 22.25 19.08
CA ALA A 824 0.54 23.40 19.01
C ALA A 824 2.00 23.02 18.94
N HIS A 825 2.80 23.83 18.25
CA HIS A 825 4.24 23.60 18.16
C HIS A 825 4.60 22.20 17.64
N CYS A 826 3.84 21.67 16.68
CA CYS A 826 4.12 20.36 16.09
C CYS A 826 4.66 20.50 14.66
N ARG A 827 5.50 19.55 14.25
CA ARG A 827 5.93 19.37 12.85
C ARG A 827 5.28 18.11 12.32
N LEU A 828 4.45 18.22 11.29
CA LEU A 828 3.76 17.08 10.69
C LEU A 828 4.13 16.97 9.23
N TRP A 829 4.76 15.85 8.85
CA TRP A 829 5.29 15.70 7.51
C TRP A 829 5.41 14.26 7.05
N ASN A 830 5.28 14.06 5.75
CA ASN A 830 5.71 12.84 5.08
C ASN A 830 6.75 13.23 4.02
N ARG A 831 7.40 12.27 3.37
CA ARG A 831 8.21 12.54 2.17
C ARG A 831 7.42 12.24 0.91
N MET A 832 7.79 12.89 -0.20
CA MET A 832 7.44 12.42 -1.54
C MET A 832 8.11 11.07 -1.80
N ALA A 833 7.39 9.97 -1.58
CA ALA A 833 7.83 8.66 -2.05
C ALA A 833 7.50 8.56 -3.54
N ARG A 834 8.53 8.45 -4.39
CA ARG A 834 8.39 8.18 -5.84
C ARG A 834 7.43 9.15 -6.57
N GLY A 835 7.39 10.41 -6.14
CA GLY A 835 6.65 11.49 -6.80
C GLY A 835 5.23 11.78 -6.28
N TRP A 836 4.76 11.09 -5.23
CA TRP A 836 3.49 11.40 -4.58
C TRP A 836 3.63 11.38 -3.06
N VAL A 837 2.83 12.20 -2.40
CA VAL A 837 2.78 12.34 -0.94
C VAL A 837 1.53 11.62 -0.44
N ASN A 838 1.60 10.91 0.68
CA ASN A 838 0.44 10.26 1.31
C ASN A 838 0.06 10.98 2.62
N GLY A 839 -1.18 10.84 3.08
CA GLY A 839 -1.67 11.26 4.40
C GLY A 839 -1.85 12.76 4.61
N THR A 840 -2.85 13.13 5.42
CA THR A 840 -3.11 14.51 5.86
C THR A 840 -2.38 14.83 7.17
N GLY A 841 -1.87 16.04 7.37
CA GLY A 841 -1.21 16.39 8.64
C GLY A 841 -2.14 16.24 9.85
N ILE A 842 -3.22 17.04 9.88
CA ILE A 842 -4.22 17.03 10.96
C ILE A 842 -5.63 16.83 10.38
N VAL A 843 -6.37 15.87 10.91
CA VAL A 843 -7.79 15.65 10.58
C VAL A 843 -8.64 15.84 11.83
N VAL A 844 -9.67 16.69 11.74
CA VAL A 844 -10.60 16.99 12.83
C VAL A 844 -12.03 16.81 12.33
N ARG A 845 -12.81 15.97 13.01
CA ARG A 845 -14.20 15.66 12.65
C ARG A 845 -15.14 15.83 13.83
N ASN A 846 -16.25 16.56 13.66
CA ASN A 846 -17.28 16.76 14.68
C ASN A 846 -16.72 17.26 16.01
N SER A 847 -15.72 18.14 15.97
CA SER A 847 -14.94 18.56 17.14
C SER A 847 -14.83 20.09 17.16
N PRO A 848 -15.92 20.80 17.51
CA PRO A 848 -15.92 22.26 17.56
C PRO A 848 -14.90 22.79 18.59
N GLY A 849 -14.46 24.03 18.40
CA GLY A 849 -13.50 24.67 19.31
C GLY A 849 -12.05 24.22 19.14
N PHE A 850 -11.72 23.54 18.03
CA PHE A 850 -10.37 23.08 17.76
C PHE A 850 -9.38 24.24 17.57
N VAL A 851 -8.19 24.14 18.16
CA VAL A 851 -7.10 25.11 18.05
C VAL A 851 -5.89 24.46 17.39
N ALA A 852 -5.42 25.04 16.29
CA ALA A 852 -4.09 24.78 15.75
C ALA A 852 -3.26 26.06 15.82
N GLU A 853 -2.19 26.02 16.60
CA GLU A 853 -1.30 27.16 16.80
C GLU A 853 0.14 26.79 16.51
N ASP A 854 0.85 27.61 15.74
CA ASP A 854 2.30 27.43 15.58
C ASP A 854 2.67 26.03 15.05
N ASN A 855 1.91 25.44 14.12
CA ASN A 855 2.30 24.15 13.53
C ASN A 855 3.00 24.32 12.19
N VAL A 856 3.86 23.36 11.85
CA VAL A 856 4.53 23.27 10.55
C VAL A 856 4.05 22.01 9.85
N LEU A 857 3.30 22.15 8.76
CA LEU A 857 2.70 21.04 8.03
C LEU A 857 3.19 21.06 6.59
N TYR A 858 4.06 20.12 6.24
CA TYR A 858 4.76 20.14 4.96
C TYR A 858 4.90 18.75 4.36
N CYS A 859 4.96 18.68 3.03
CA CYS A 859 5.03 17.40 2.32
C CYS A 859 3.99 16.39 2.83
N VAL A 860 2.73 16.83 2.97
CA VAL A 860 1.56 15.97 3.21
C VAL A 860 0.56 16.14 2.06
N GLU A 861 -0.47 15.28 1.98
CA GLU A 861 -1.55 15.46 1.00
C GLU A 861 -2.26 16.79 1.23
N THR A 862 -2.74 17.00 2.44
CA THR A 862 -3.32 18.25 2.91
C THR A 862 -2.73 18.57 4.27
N GLY A 863 -2.42 19.84 4.55
CA GLY A 863 -1.94 20.24 5.88
C GLY A 863 -2.98 19.89 6.94
N MET A 864 -4.17 20.46 6.82
CA MET A 864 -5.25 20.30 7.79
C MET A 864 -6.62 20.15 7.14
N VAL A 865 -7.47 19.28 7.69
CA VAL A 865 -8.85 19.11 7.24
C VAL A 865 -9.80 19.10 8.43
N LEU A 866 -10.74 20.04 8.43
CA LEU A 866 -11.78 20.20 9.44
C LEU A 866 -13.13 19.85 8.82
N TYR A 867 -13.84 18.88 9.40
CA TYR A 867 -15.20 18.50 9.04
C TYR A 867 -16.15 18.80 10.19
N GLU A 868 -17.20 19.59 9.93
CA GLU A 868 -18.26 19.89 10.91
C GLU A 868 -17.70 20.29 12.28
N SER A 869 -16.65 21.11 12.26
CA SER A 869 -15.87 21.52 13.44
C SER A 869 -15.79 23.05 13.50
N PRO A 870 -16.93 23.74 13.73
CA PRO A 870 -16.99 25.20 13.79
C PRO A 870 -16.31 25.77 15.03
N ASN A 871 -16.20 27.09 15.11
CA ASN A 871 -15.52 27.82 16.19
C ASN A 871 -14.04 27.43 16.34
N SER A 872 -13.41 26.98 15.26
CA SER A 872 -12.01 26.57 15.25
C SER A 872 -11.08 27.78 15.12
N ARG A 873 -9.89 27.70 15.71
CA ARG A 873 -8.86 28.75 15.66
C ARG A 873 -7.59 28.20 15.00
N ILE A 874 -7.34 28.63 13.78
CA ILE A 874 -6.15 28.27 13.00
C ILE A 874 -5.26 29.50 12.93
N VAL A 875 -4.21 29.54 13.76
CA VAL A 875 -3.38 30.73 13.92
C VAL A 875 -1.89 30.44 13.90
N HIS A 876 -1.11 31.31 13.25
CA HIS A 876 0.36 31.18 13.22
C HIS A 876 0.87 29.83 12.67
N ASN A 877 0.15 29.16 11.78
CA ASN A 877 0.63 27.91 11.19
C ASN A 877 1.38 28.17 9.89
N THR A 878 2.35 27.31 9.57
CA THR A 878 3.05 27.28 8.30
C THR A 878 2.70 25.99 7.57
N GLY A 879 1.92 26.08 6.49
CA GLY A 879 1.47 24.96 5.67
C GLY A 879 1.92 25.11 4.22
N LEU A 880 2.90 24.32 3.78
CA LEU A 880 3.52 24.48 2.46
C LEU A 880 3.91 23.14 1.84
N TRP A 881 4.22 23.12 0.54
CA TRP A 881 4.69 21.93 -0.16
C TRP A 881 3.74 20.72 -0.01
N ASN A 882 2.45 21.00 0.22
CA ASN A 882 1.40 19.99 0.32
C ASN A 882 0.82 19.69 -1.06
N MET A 883 0.38 18.46 -1.31
CA MET A 883 -0.09 18.05 -2.64
C MET A 883 -1.40 18.73 -3.05
N TYR A 884 -2.34 18.87 -2.12
CA TYR A 884 -3.68 19.39 -2.36
C TYR A 884 -3.90 20.76 -1.74
N GLY A 885 -3.65 20.93 -0.45
CA GLY A 885 -3.80 22.27 0.15
C GLY A 885 -3.32 22.40 1.57
N ALA A 886 -3.40 23.62 2.08
CA ALA A 886 -2.92 23.92 3.43
C ALA A 886 -4.00 23.67 4.48
N ALA A 887 -5.20 24.23 4.29
CA ALA A 887 -6.29 24.10 5.24
C ALA A 887 -7.66 23.97 4.56
N TYR A 888 -8.39 22.91 4.89
CA TYR A 888 -9.75 22.68 4.40
C TYR A 888 -10.77 22.86 5.52
N PHE A 889 -11.78 23.69 5.26
CA PHE A 889 -12.90 23.96 6.13
C PHE A 889 -14.18 23.41 5.50
N LEU A 890 -14.54 22.19 5.86
CA LEU A 890 -15.69 21.48 5.31
C LEU A 890 -16.84 21.60 6.32
N ARG A 891 -17.76 22.53 6.07
CA ARG A 891 -18.83 22.95 6.99
C ARG A 891 -18.30 23.34 8.37
N SER A 892 -17.19 24.08 8.38
CA SER A 892 -16.42 24.38 9.60
C SER A 892 -16.06 25.87 9.74
N VAL A 893 -16.57 26.74 8.85
CA VAL A 893 -16.20 28.17 8.86
C VAL A 893 -17.00 29.01 9.86
N ALA A 894 -18.18 28.56 10.29
CA ALA A 894 -19.02 29.27 11.24
C ALA A 894 -18.26 29.57 12.56
N GLY A 895 -18.14 30.85 12.91
CA GLY A 895 -17.44 31.36 14.11
C GLY A 895 -15.94 31.07 14.16
N SER A 896 -15.35 30.52 13.10
CA SER A 896 -13.95 30.12 13.06
C SER A 896 -13.03 31.31 12.75
N VAL A 897 -11.78 31.22 13.23
CA VAL A 897 -10.72 32.22 13.02
C VAL A 897 -9.58 31.56 12.25
N CYS A 898 -9.13 32.18 11.17
CA CYS A 898 -7.98 31.76 10.37
C CYS A 898 -7.05 32.95 10.13
N GLN A 899 -6.08 33.17 11.02
CA GLN A 899 -5.25 34.38 11.02
C GLN A 899 -3.76 34.12 11.16
N ASN A 900 -2.94 34.99 10.55
CA ASN A 900 -1.49 34.95 10.68
C ASN A 900 -0.85 33.64 10.19
N ASN A 901 -1.48 32.92 9.27
CA ASN A 901 -0.94 31.67 8.74
C ASN A 901 -0.15 31.90 7.45
N CYS A 902 0.95 31.16 7.28
CA CYS A 902 1.68 31.10 6.02
C CYS A 902 1.27 29.83 5.28
N PHE A 903 0.37 29.96 4.29
CA PHE A 903 -0.11 28.86 3.46
C PHE A 903 0.46 28.85 2.04
N ALA A 904 1.50 29.66 1.82
CA ALA A 904 2.18 29.79 0.55
C ALA A 904 2.70 28.45 -0.01
N PHE A 905 2.71 28.33 -1.34
CA PHE A 905 3.28 27.19 -2.08
C PHE A 905 2.71 25.81 -1.72
N SER A 906 1.45 25.75 -1.26
CA SER A 906 0.67 24.50 -1.25
C SER A 906 0.09 24.21 -2.64
N GLY A 907 -0.21 22.94 -2.92
CA GLY A 907 -0.64 22.44 -4.23
C GLY A 907 -2.02 22.95 -4.68
N ASN A 908 -2.96 22.06 -5.05
CA ASN A 908 -4.21 22.43 -5.74
C ASN A 908 -4.88 23.76 -5.30
N GLN A 909 -4.96 24.04 -3.99
CA GLN A 909 -5.42 25.33 -3.43
C GLN A 909 -4.87 25.57 -2.02
N MET A 910 -4.85 26.81 -1.52
CA MET A 910 -4.45 27.09 -0.12
C MET A 910 -5.62 26.84 0.82
N TYR A 911 -6.80 27.32 0.44
CA TYR A 911 -8.07 27.03 1.11
C TYR A 911 -8.98 26.17 0.24
N ARG A 912 -9.65 25.21 0.89
CA ARG A 912 -10.91 24.67 0.39
C ARG A 912 -11.98 24.90 1.44
N ILE A 913 -13.05 25.55 1.05
CA ILE A 913 -14.19 25.86 1.91
C ILE A 913 -15.40 25.17 1.31
N THR A 914 -16.16 24.50 2.16
CA THR A 914 -17.52 24.06 1.83
C THR A 914 -18.42 24.57 2.94
N THR A 915 -19.56 25.17 2.59
CA THR A 915 -20.50 25.72 3.57
C THR A 915 -21.77 24.87 3.63
N ALA A 916 -22.44 24.84 4.80
CA ALA A 916 -23.80 24.30 4.87
C ALA A 916 -24.84 25.36 4.53
N ASP A 917 -24.56 26.60 4.94
CA ASP A 917 -25.27 27.83 4.61
C ASP A 917 -24.21 28.88 4.30
N GLU A 918 -24.38 29.62 3.20
CA GLU A 918 -23.45 30.65 2.77
C GLU A 918 -23.24 31.74 3.85
N LYS A 919 -24.24 32.00 4.69
CA LYS A 919 -24.16 32.96 5.81
C LYS A 919 -23.11 32.59 6.85
N GLU A 920 -22.70 31.32 6.93
CA GLU A 920 -21.61 30.91 7.82
C GLU A 920 -20.32 31.70 7.51
N LEU A 921 -20.12 32.07 6.25
CA LEU A 921 -18.99 32.88 5.79
C LEU A 921 -19.01 34.28 6.40
N GLU A 922 -20.15 34.84 6.82
CA GLU A 922 -20.27 36.14 7.49
C GLU A 922 -19.59 36.17 8.86
N THR A 923 -19.46 35.01 9.50
CA THR A 923 -18.85 34.85 10.83
C THR A 923 -17.42 34.33 10.79
N PHE A 924 -16.90 34.01 9.61
CA PHE A 924 -15.55 33.49 9.42
C PHE A 924 -14.52 34.63 9.44
N ASP A 925 -13.67 34.67 10.46
CA ASP A 925 -12.60 35.65 10.59
C ASP A 925 -11.30 35.13 9.95
N ALA A 926 -11.26 35.15 8.62
CA ALA A 926 -10.06 34.84 7.83
C ALA A 926 -9.38 36.12 7.36
N ASP A 927 -8.19 36.41 7.90
CA ASP A 927 -7.43 37.60 7.54
C ASP A 927 -5.95 37.53 7.98
N TYR A 928 -5.10 38.40 7.44
CA TYR A 928 -3.66 38.47 7.75
C TYR A 928 -2.89 37.17 7.48
N ASN A 929 -3.22 36.45 6.42
CA ASN A 929 -2.52 35.23 5.99
C ASN A 929 -1.56 35.52 4.83
N ASN A 930 -0.57 34.66 4.58
CA ASN A 930 0.18 34.67 3.33
C ASN A 930 -0.29 33.52 2.43
N LEU A 931 -0.81 33.87 1.26
CA LEU A 931 -1.39 32.94 0.26
C LEU A 931 -0.58 32.93 -1.05
N GLY A 932 0.67 33.40 -1.05
CA GLY A 932 1.52 33.45 -2.24
C GLY A 932 1.72 32.06 -2.86
N THR A 933 1.37 31.90 -4.14
CA THR A 933 1.56 30.61 -4.83
C THR A 933 1.80 30.72 -6.33
N ARG A 934 2.30 29.63 -6.91
CA ARG A 934 2.43 29.42 -8.34
C ARG A 934 1.14 28.86 -8.93
N LEU A 935 0.37 29.65 -9.67
CA LEU A 935 -0.82 29.16 -10.37
C LEU A 935 -0.47 28.43 -11.69
N ARG A 936 -1.13 27.29 -11.96
CA ARG A 936 -0.99 26.48 -13.18
C ARG A 936 -1.98 26.88 -14.29
N GLU A 937 -1.59 26.63 -15.53
CA GLU A 937 -2.46 26.64 -16.71
C GLU A 937 -3.20 25.30 -16.79
N TRP A 938 -4.37 25.18 -16.16
CA TRP A 938 -5.18 23.95 -16.21
C TRP A 938 -6.28 24.01 -17.27
N GLN A 939 -6.91 25.17 -17.49
CA GLN A 939 -7.96 25.41 -18.51
C GLN A 939 -7.96 26.86 -19.02
N GLY A 940 -6.84 27.35 -19.55
CA GLY A 940 -6.74 28.70 -20.10
C GLY A 940 -5.35 29.32 -19.93
N PRO A 941 -5.16 30.58 -20.36
CA PRO A 941 -3.91 31.31 -20.14
C PRO A 941 -3.64 31.48 -18.64
N ARG A 942 -2.36 31.51 -18.26
CA ARG A 942 -1.94 31.63 -16.86
C ARG A 942 -2.52 32.93 -16.28
N PRO A 943 -3.18 32.92 -15.10
CA PRO A 943 -3.62 34.14 -14.46
C PRO A 943 -2.43 35.09 -14.25
N ALA A 944 -2.64 36.40 -14.41
CA ALA A 944 -1.59 37.41 -14.33
C ALA A 944 -0.88 37.44 -12.95
N HIS A 945 -1.58 37.01 -11.90
CA HIS A 945 -1.10 37.00 -10.52
C HIS A 945 -0.62 35.60 -10.11
N SER A 946 0.64 35.28 -10.44
CA SER A 946 1.29 34.02 -10.08
C SER A 946 2.69 34.29 -9.53
N LEU A 947 3.07 33.62 -8.44
CA LEU A 947 4.35 33.79 -7.77
C LEU A 947 5.20 32.53 -7.94
N MET A 948 6.43 32.67 -8.44
CA MET A 948 7.39 31.58 -8.55
C MET A 948 8.36 31.65 -7.36
N PRO A 949 8.46 30.62 -6.51
CA PRO A 949 9.49 30.58 -5.48
C PRO A 949 10.87 30.40 -6.11
N GLU A 950 11.89 30.98 -5.47
CA GLU A 950 13.30 30.76 -5.84
C GLU A 950 13.70 29.28 -5.71
N VAL A 951 13.15 28.62 -4.67
CA VAL A 951 13.48 27.24 -4.33
C VAL A 951 12.67 26.27 -5.20
N LYS A 952 13.36 25.38 -5.89
CA LYS A 952 12.77 24.45 -6.87
C LYS A 952 11.80 23.44 -6.23
N SER A 953 12.10 22.94 -5.03
CA SER A 953 11.22 22.01 -4.30
C SER A 953 9.84 22.60 -4.01
N LEU A 954 9.77 23.92 -3.78
CA LEU A 954 8.53 24.65 -3.50
C LEU A 954 7.73 25.02 -4.76
N GLN A 955 8.22 24.74 -5.97
CA GLN A 955 7.53 25.07 -7.23
C GLN A 955 6.32 24.16 -7.54
N VAL A 956 5.62 23.69 -6.51
CA VAL A 956 4.34 22.98 -6.63
C VAL A 956 3.33 23.95 -7.21
N GLY A 957 2.75 23.63 -8.36
CA GLY A 957 1.72 24.50 -8.92
C GLY A 957 0.38 24.29 -8.22
N SER A 958 -0.36 25.37 -8.00
CA SER A 958 -1.75 25.38 -7.55
C SER A 958 -2.71 25.54 -8.72
N LYS A 959 -3.89 24.93 -8.62
CA LYS A 959 -4.96 25.09 -9.59
C LYS A 959 -5.69 26.42 -9.37
N THR A 960 -5.88 26.80 -8.11
CA THR A 960 -6.56 28.02 -7.70
C THR A 960 -6.04 28.48 -6.34
N MET A 961 -6.42 29.67 -5.87
CA MET A 961 -6.00 30.15 -4.56
C MET A 961 -6.95 29.65 -3.47
N VAL A 962 -8.25 29.83 -3.71
CA VAL A 962 -9.33 29.41 -2.82
C VAL A 962 -10.40 28.70 -3.64
N THR A 963 -10.90 27.59 -3.12
CA THR A 963 -12.14 26.97 -3.61
C THR A 963 -13.24 27.19 -2.57
N LEU A 964 -14.36 27.78 -2.97
CA LEU A 964 -15.58 27.87 -2.17
C LEU A 964 -16.67 27.04 -2.85
N ASP A 965 -17.09 25.98 -2.18
CA ASP A 965 -17.97 24.93 -2.69
C ASP A 965 -17.42 24.33 -3.99
N GLU A 966 -17.98 24.70 -5.14
CA GLU A 966 -17.51 24.27 -6.47
C GLU A 966 -16.85 25.40 -7.28
N THR A 967 -16.78 26.63 -6.74
CA THR A 967 -16.26 27.82 -7.43
C THR A 967 -14.78 28.07 -7.09
N TRP A 968 -13.98 28.37 -8.11
CA TRP A 968 -12.53 28.50 -8.01
C TRP A 968 -12.12 29.97 -8.17
N TYR A 969 -11.38 30.52 -7.21
CA TYR A 969 -10.93 31.92 -7.17
C TYR A 969 -9.43 32.00 -7.42
N HIS A 970 -9.04 32.55 -8.56
CA HIS A 970 -7.67 32.51 -9.08
C HIS A 970 -6.83 33.73 -8.68
N SER A 971 -7.37 34.69 -7.94
CA SER A 971 -6.61 35.81 -7.39
C SER A 971 -7.13 36.25 -6.02
N LEU A 972 -6.27 36.95 -5.27
CA LEU A 972 -6.62 37.53 -3.97
C LEU A 972 -7.69 38.62 -4.10
N GLU A 973 -7.68 39.35 -5.21
CA GLU A 973 -8.71 40.36 -5.53
C GLU A 973 -10.07 39.71 -5.74
N GLU A 974 -10.17 38.67 -6.59
CA GLU A 974 -11.42 37.93 -6.81
C GLU A 974 -12.01 37.36 -5.52
N TRP A 975 -11.16 36.82 -4.65
CA TRP A 975 -11.59 36.27 -3.36
C TRP A 975 -12.12 37.36 -2.41
N ARG A 976 -11.43 38.51 -2.34
CA ARG A 976 -11.84 39.64 -1.51
C ARG A 976 -13.17 40.22 -1.95
N ASP A 977 -13.32 40.47 -3.25
CA ASP A 977 -14.56 41.02 -3.82
C ASP A 977 -15.75 40.10 -3.55
N ARG A 978 -15.51 38.78 -3.58
CA ARG A 978 -16.54 37.79 -3.30
C ARG A 978 -16.94 37.68 -1.83
N SER A 979 -15.95 37.64 -0.95
CA SER A 979 -16.13 37.12 0.42
C SER A 979 -16.02 38.19 1.50
N GLY A 980 -15.38 39.33 1.21
CA GLY A 980 -14.95 40.30 2.21
C GLY A 980 -13.90 39.77 3.19
N ARG A 981 -13.27 38.62 2.90
CA ARG A 981 -12.24 37.97 3.72
C ARG A 981 -10.85 38.20 3.14
N ASP A 982 -9.83 37.96 3.98
CA ASP A 982 -8.41 38.10 3.63
C ASP A 982 -8.05 39.51 3.12
N MET A 983 -8.71 40.54 3.64
CA MET A 983 -8.55 41.94 3.23
C MET A 983 -7.13 42.48 3.49
N HIS A 984 -6.46 42.00 4.54
CA HIS A 984 -5.10 42.36 4.92
C HIS A 984 -4.10 41.22 4.68
N SER A 985 -4.55 40.07 4.17
CA SER A 985 -3.67 38.98 3.74
C SER A 985 -2.73 39.42 2.61
N ILE A 986 -1.56 38.80 2.53
CA ILE A 986 -0.53 39.10 1.54
C ILE A 986 -0.37 37.95 0.55
N PHE A 987 0.18 38.27 -0.62
CA PHE A 987 0.52 37.30 -1.66
C PHE A 987 2.01 37.46 -1.99
N ALA A 988 2.88 36.81 -1.22
CA ALA A 988 4.32 37.03 -1.28
C ALA A 988 5.12 35.74 -1.02
N ASP A 989 6.39 35.71 -1.43
CA ASP A 989 7.30 34.61 -1.08
C ASP A 989 7.68 34.77 0.40
N PRO A 990 7.45 33.76 1.26
CA PRO A 990 7.81 33.86 2.68
C PRO A 990 9.32 34.01 2.94
N GLN A 991 10.19 33.69 1.98
CA GLN A 991 11.65 33.76 2.12
C GLN A 991 12.18 32.93 3.30
N PHE A 992 12.02 31.61 3.20
CA PHE A 992 12.57 30.67 4.19
C PHE A 992 14.10 30.57 4.13
N VAL A 993 14.74 30.17 5.24
CA VAL A 993 16.20 30.02 5.34
C VAL A 993 16.73 28.92 4.42
N ASP A 994 16.28 27.67 4.59
CA ASP A 994 16.72 26.50 3.81
C ASP A 994 15.61 25.43 3.72
N PRO A 995 14.55 25.68 2.92
CA PRO A 995 13.40 24.78 2.84
C PRO A 995 13.73 23.40 2.23
N ASP A 996 14.80 23.26 1.44
CA ASP A 996 15.26 21.96 0.93
C ASP A 996 15.78 21.05 2.06
N LYS A 997 16.21 21.63 3.18
CA LYS A 997 16.56 20.92 4.43
C LYS A 997 15.48 21.00 5.50
N HIS A 998 14.27 21.37 5.11
CA HIS A 998 13.12 21.54 6.00
C HIS A 998 13.33 22.61 7.09
N ASP A 999 14.17 23.62 6.84
CA ASP A 999 14.31 24.80 7.70
C ASP A 999 13.42 25.91 7.18
N PHE A 1000 12.24 26.04 7.81
CA PHE A 1000 11.21 27.02 7.43
C PHE A 1000 11.19 28.23 8.35
N ARG A 1001 12.31 28.53 9.01
CA ARG A 1001 12.51 29.83 9.65
C ARG A 1001 12.54 30.93 8.59
N LEU A 1002 12.03 32.11 8.95
CA LEU A 1002 11.99 33.26 8.06
C LEU A 1002 13.34 33.97 8.04
N ARG A 1003 13.77 34.44 6.86
CA ARG A 1003 14.89 35.37 6.76
C ARG A 1003 14.53 36.73 7.40
N PRO A 1004 15.51 37.52 7.89
CA PRO A 1004 15.25 38.80 8.54
C PRO A 1004 14.48 39.83 7.71
N ASP A 1005 14.56 39.74 6.37
CA ASP A 1005 13.89 40.60 5.39
C ASP A 1005 12.56 40.03 4.86
N SER A 1006 12.10 38.91 5.44
CA SER A 1006 10.89 38.23 5.01
C SER A 1006 9.66 39.16 5.07
N PRO A 1007 8.80 39.16 4.02
CA PRO A 1007 7.56 39.93 4.01
C PRO A 1007 6.53 39.42 5.03
N ASN A 1008 6.74 38.25 5.63
CA ASN A 1008 5.86 37.73 6.69
C ASN A 1008 6.13 38.40 8.05
N ILE A 1009 7.30 39.01 8.25
CA ILE A 1009 7.66 39.66 9.52
C ILE A 1009 6.89 40.98 9.65
N GLY A 1010 6.06 41.09 10.69
CA GLY A 1010 5.28 42.30 10.98
C GLY A 1010 4.01 42.50 10.13
N ALA A 1011 3.75 41.62 9.17
CA ALA A 1011 2.58 41.71 8.29
C ALA A 1011 1.30 41.11 8.89
N GLY A 1012 1.40 40.40 10.02
CA GLY A 1012 0.27 39.81 10.72
C GLY A 1012 -0.55 40.83 11.50
N LYS A 1013 -1.72 40.40 11.99
CA LYS A 1013 -2.61 41.21 12.83
C LYS A 1013 -1.84 41.79 14.01
N ASN A 1014 -1.99 43.09 14.25
CA ASN A 1014 -1.27 43.85 15.28
C ASN A 1014 0.26 43.84 15.13
N GLY A 1015 0.79 43.68 13.91
CA GLY A 1015 2.23 43.62 13.68
C GLY A 1015 2.85 42.26 14.03
N ALA A 1016 2.04 41.21 14.16
CA ALA A 1016 2.55 39.86 14.41
C ALA A 1016 3.30 39.30 13.19
N THR A 1017 4.05 38.22 13.39
CA THR A 1017 4.66 37.47 12.29
C THR A 1017 3.67 36.45 11.73
N ILE A 1018 3.57 36.37 10.39
CA ILE A 1018 2.77 35.38 9.68
C ILE A 1018 3.55 34.05 9.58
N GLY A 1019 2.93 32.95 9.97
CA GLY A 1019 3.53 31.62 10.03
C GLY A 1019 3.98 31.20 11.44
N ALA A 1020 4.48 29.97 11.54
CA ALA A 1020 4.96 29.37 12.78
C ALA A 1020 6.21 30.08 13.33
N ARG A 1021 6.22 30.32 14.65
CA ARG A 1021 7.17 31.23 15.31
C ARG A 1021 8.25 30.57 16.15
N TRP A 1022 8.13 29.27 16.42
CA TRP A 1022 8.94 28.54 17.42
C TRP A 1022 10.06 27.68 16.80
N GLN A 1023 10.31 27.84 15.49
CA GLN A 1023 11.31 27.06 14.75
C GLN A 1023 12.74 27.50 15.03
#